data_AF-A0A2W1BNK9-F1
#
_entry.id   AF-A0A2W1BNK9-F1
#
_cell.length_a   1.000
_cell.length_b   1.000
_cell.length_c   1.000
_cell.angle_alpha   90.00
_cell.angle_beta   90.00
_cell.angle_gamma   90.00
#
_symmetry.space_group_name_H-M   'P 1'
#
loop_
_entity.id
_entity.type
_entity.pdbx_description
1 polymer ?
#
loop_
_entity_poly.entity_id
_entity_poly.type
_entity_poly.pdbx_seq_one_letter_code
_entity_poly.pdbx_strand_id
1 'polypeptide(L)'
;MHQARLRKMILIGVLFGLMQAVSGFNLDVANLAADYVKHKDLRHVCYFTCQSRYYNTILVHKLTKQSVRVSVRRIDESVNRDVVRAASRSTGAVGLLLDAHCRGTPLVLLEASKNKLFDAMHPWLILTNIEDADNCTDYIQQSFQQLNLSVDADIAVASYNGGDNYTLTDVYNFGTIQGNNLEVNHLGSWRPETGLEIKLKGYKYYNRWNFQNLTLRAISVIVDQPEMFYPEMLSEMTYTAGVAAMTKITSQMLNTLKEQHNFRFNYSIAGRWIGSPKRNSTLAVTNALFWEEQDLSSTCARIFPKWLDWVDIIHPPTTNLQTKFYYLIPQTGVGQYENRFLTPMSHGVWGCAFIAGIACTLVLTGAAWMESRPKPGLYAFFSVFAAVCQQGYEDGVQLLETYSSQGRRLTLLVIGLTSMLLYNYYTSSVVSWLLNAAAPSIGNLDGLINSDFELIFEDIGYTRGWLANPGFYYYSGFNNAKEDELRDKKVTKAKRTVPVLQTVNTGVELLRTGKYAFHTEPYTAAQVISKTYEDEELCNLGALQMMLPAHVYIMAQKRSPYKEFFDWSLLRLLERGHVKAIRARFAGTMPACSGARPRALALGQAAPAFLMLLLCVLLSWIILAFEVLWSRVQLKKRGP
;
A
#
# COMPACT_ATOMS: atom_id res chain seq x y z
N MET A 1 -69.95 6.15 64.60
CA MET A 1 -68.52 5.78 64.45
C MET A 1 -68.20 4.85 63.27
N HIS A 2 -69.15 4.08 62.71
CA HIS A 2 -68.85 3.11 61.65
C HIS A 2 -68.59 3.71 60.24
N GLN A 3 -69.27 4.79 59.86
CA GLN A 3 -69.08 5.44 58.55
C GLN A 3 -67.73 6.18 58.39
N ALA A 4 -67.15 6.69 59.48
CA ALA A 4 -65.84 7.37 59.44
C ALA A 4 -64.67 6.39 59.26
N ARG A 5 -64.79 5.15 59.77
CA ARG A 5 -63.77 4.09 59.56
C ARG A 5 -63.80 3.54 58.14
N LEU A 6 -64.98 3.40 57.53
CA LEU A 6 -65.11 2.91 56.16
C LEU A 6 -64.53 3.89 55.13
N ARG A 7 -64.77 5.20 55.29
CA ARG A 7 -64.16 6.24 54.43
C ARG A 7 -62.63 6.29 54.57
N LYS A 8 -62.08 6.10 55.77
CA LYS A 8 -60.61 6.00 55.97
C LYS A 8 -60.02 4.75 55.32
N MET A 9 -60.68 3.59 55.41
CA MET A 9 -60.22 2.36 54.76
C MET A 9 -60.25 2.45 53.22
N ILE A 10 -61.29 3.04 52.64
CA ILE A 10 -61.38 3.25 51.20
C ILE A 10 -60.33 4.26 50.73
N LEU A 11 -60.10 5.35 51.48
CA LEU A 11 -59.07 6.34 51.16
C LEU A 11 -57.65 5.73 51.23
N ILE A 12 -57.38 4.89 52.24
CA ILE A 12 -56.11 4.16 52.37
C ILE A 12 -55.97 3.12 51.27
N GLY A 13 -57.03 2.39 50.91
CA GLY A 13 -57.02 1.41 49.82
C GLY A 13 -56.78 2.05 48.44
N VAL A 14 -57.37 3.23 48.18
CA VAL A 14 -57.14 4.00 46.95
C VAL A 14 -55.74 4.61 46.93
N LEU A 15 -55.22 5.10 48.06
CA LEU A 15 -53.82 5.55 48.19
C LEU A 15 -52.82 4.41 48.00
N PHE A 16 -53.11 3.21 48.51
CA PHE A 16 -52.25 2.04 48.35
C PHE A 16 -52.29 1.51 46.92
N GLY A 17 -53.46 1.50 46.28
CA GLY A 17 -53.61 1.15 44.86
C GLY A 17 -52.91 2.13 43.92
N LEU A 18 -53.02 3.44 44.18
CA LEU A 18 -52.28 4.47 43.43
C LEU A 18 -50.77 4.40 43.68
N MET A 19 -50.32 4.11 44.90
CA MET A 19 -48.89 3.92 45.18
C MET A 19 -48.33 2.64 44.53
N GLN A 20 -49.08 1.54 44.52
CA GLN A 20 -48.64 0.30 43.86
C GLN A 20 -48.56 0.45 42.34
N ALA A 21 -49.56 1.05 41.70
CA ALA A 21 -49.55 1.29 40.25
C ALA A 21 -48.41 2.23 39.81
N VAL A 22 -48.15 3.31 40.56
CA VAL A 22 -47.05 4.24 40.27
C VAL A 22 -45.68 3.63 40.58
N SER A 23 -45.58 2.69 41.53
CA SER A 23 -44.32 2.00 41.84
C SER A 23 -43.96 0.88 40.85
N GLY A 24 -44.95 0.16 40.31
CA GLY A 24 -44.75 -0.93 39.34
C GLY A 24 -44.21 -0.43 37.99
N PHE A 25 -44.88 0.56 37.39
CA PHE A 25 -44.50 1.14 36.10
C PHE A 25 -43.04 1.62 36.07
N ASN A 26 -42.58 2.25 37.15
CA ASN A 26 -41.21 2.78 37.24
C ASN A 26 -40.15 1.69 37.47
N LEU A 27 -40.51 0.55 38.04
CA LEU A 27 -39.59 -0.58 38.20
C LEU A 27 -39.38 -1.31 36.87
N ASP A 28 -40.44 -1.42 36.06
CA ASP A 28 -40.40 -2.09 34.76
C ASP A 28 -39.55 -1.33 33.74
N VAL A 29 -39.64 0.00 33.70
CA VAL A 29 -38.73 0.84 32.88
C VAL A 29 -37.27 0.61 33.26
N ALA A 30 -36.97 0.47 34.56
CA ALA A 30 -35.62 0.19 35.03
C ALA A 30 -35.14 -1.23 34.67
N ASN A 31 -36.06 -2.19 34.62
CA ASN A 31 -35.79 -3.56 34.18
C ASN A 31 -35.50 -3.61 32.67
N LEU A 32 -36.36 -2.98 31.87
CA LEU A 32 -36.21 -2.80 30.43
C LEU A 32 -34.85 -2.18 30.07
N ALA A 33 -34.52 -1.04 30.70
CA ALA A 33 -33.27 -0.35 30.43
C ALA A 33 -32.04 -1.21 30.78
N ALA A 34 -32.10 -1.96 31.88
CA ALA A 34 -31.03 -2.89 32.27
C ALA A 34 -30.87 -4.05 31.27
N ASP A 35 -31.97 -4.64 30.79
CA ASP A 35 -31.93 -5.72 29.81
C ASP A 35 -31.42 -5.23 28.45
N TYR A 36 -31.81 -4.02 28.02
CA TYR A 36 -31.29 -3.40 26.78
C TYR A 36 -29.78 -3.11 26.86
N VAL A 37 -29.33 -2.52 27.97
CA VAL A 37 -27.90 -2.23 28.20
C VAL A 37 -27.08 -3.52 28.21
N LYS A 38 -27.60 -4.59 28.81
CA LYS A 38 -26.98 -5.91 28.79
C LYS A 38 -26.95 -6.52 27.39
N HIS A 39 -28.04 -6.39 26.62
CA HIS A 39 -28.11 -6.90 25.25
C HIS A 39 -27.09 -6.22 24.32
N LYS A 40 -26.87 -4.91 24.50
CA LYS A 40 -25.88 -4.13 23.74
C LYS A 40 -24.44 -4.23 24.27
N ASP A 41 -24.19 -5.03 25.32
CA ASP A 41 -22.89 -5.17 26.01
C ASP A 41 -22.24 -3.83 26.43
N LEU A 42 -23.07 -2.91 26.95
CA LEU A 42 -22.64 -1.55 27.29
C LEU A 42 -22.06 -1.48 28.70
N ARG A 43 -20.81 -1.00 28.81
CA ARG A 43 -20.12 -0.80 30.11
C ARG A 43 -20.30 0.60 30.70
N HIS A 44 -20.70 1.56 29.86
CA HIS A 44 -20.85 2.96 30.21
C HIS A 44 -22.20 3.46 29.72
N VAL A 45 -22.94 4.12 30.59
CA VAL A 45 -24.25 4.68 30.28
C VAL A 45 -24.35 6.10 30.80
N CYS A 46 -24.86 7.00 29.98
CA CYS A 46 -25.20 8.37 30.33
C CYS A 46 -26.71 8.51 30.28
N TYR A 47 -27.31 8.80 31.43
CA TYR A 47 -28.76 8.92 31.60
C TYR A 47 -29.18 10.38 31.70
N PHE A 48 -29.90 10.86 30.68
CA PHE A 48 -30.49 12.18 30.60
C PHE A 48 -31.95 12.12 31.03
N THR A 49 -32.27 12.78 32.13
CA THR A 49 -33.55 12.61 32.80
C THR A 49 -34.04 13.90 33.46
N CYS A 50 -35.35 14.00 33.65
CA CYS A 50 -36.02 14.99 34.48
C CYS A 50 -36.64 14.37 35.75
N GLN A 51 -36.52 13.04 35.91
CA GLN A 51 -37.12 12.27 36.98
C GLN A 51 -36.57 12.63 38.37
N SER A 52 -37.31 12.19 39.39
CA SER A 52 -36.91 12.38 40.79
C SER A 52 -35.61 11.63 41.11
N ARG A 53 -34.85 12.13 42.10
CA ARG A 53 -33.61 11.51 42.56
C ARG A 53 -33.81 10.05 43.01
N TYR A 54 -35.01 9.73 43.51
CA TYR A 54 -35.36 8.39 43.94
C TYR A 54 -35.33 7.39 42.78
N TYR A 55 -36.02 7.70 41.67
CA TYR A 55 -36.04 6.84 40.47
C TYR A 55 -34.66 6.69 39.84
N ASN A 56 -33.92 7.78 39.74
CA ASN A 56 -32.55 7.77 39.23
C ASN A 56 -31.66 6.82 40.06
N THR A 57 -31.85 6.79 41.39
CA THR A 57 -31.09 5.90 42.27
C THR A 57 -31.44 4.43 42.06
N ILE A 58 -32.71 4.10 41.80
CA ILE A 58 -33.14 2.72 41.50
C ILE A 58 -32.48 2.21 40.22
N LEU A 59 -32.58 2.98 39.12
CA LEU A 59 -31.99 2.61 37.84
C LEU A 59 -30.47 2.50 37.94
N VAL A 60 -29.80 3.49 38.56
CA VAL A 60 -28.35 3.49 38.75
C VAL A 60 -27.91 2.30 39.59
N HIS A 61 -28.59 2.00 40.69
CA HIS A 61 -28.25 0.85 41.54
C HIS A 61 -28.37 -0.47 40.78
N LYS A 62 -29.41 -0.61 39.95
CA LYS A 62 -29.62 -1.81 39.14
C LYS A 62 -28.56 -1.99 38.05
N LEU A 63 -28.23 -0.93 37.31
CA LEU A 63 -27.16 -0.95 36.31
C LEU A 63 -25.77 -1.16 36.94
N THR A 64 -25.52 -0.57 38.11
CA THR A 64 -24.25 -0.75 38.84
C THR A 64 -24.09 -2.19 39.31
N LYS A 65 -25.16 -2.87 39.73
CA LYS A 65 -25.15 -4.33 40.03
C LYS A 65 -24.75 -5.17 38.83
N GLN A 66 -24.96 -4.70 37.60
CA GLN A 66 -24.53 -5.35 36.37
C GLN A 66 -23.13 -4.89 35.90
N SER A 67 -22.35 -4.25 36.78
CA SER A 67 -21.02 -3.69 36.47
C SER A 67 -21.01 -2.56 35.42
N VAL A 68 -22.16 -1.90 35.20
CA VAL A 68 -22.28 -0.76 34.28
C VAL A 68 -22.04 0.53 35.04
N ARG A 69 -21.16 1.39 34.52
CA ARG A 69 -20.93 2.73 35.10
C ARG A 69 -21.93 3.72 34.54
N VAL A 70 -22.76 4.31 35.41
CA VAL A 70 -23.80 5.25 35.02
C VAL A 70 -23.43 6.67 35.41
N SER A 71 -23.58 7.61 34.49
CA SER A 71 -23.59 9.04 34.80
C SER A 71 -24.99 9.60 34.58
N VAL A 72 -25.53 10.33 35.57
CA VAL A 72 -26.89 10.90 35.48
C VAL A 72 -26.79 12.40 35.28
N ARG A 73 -27.52 12.91 34.30
CA ARG A 73 -27.59 14.34 33.95
C ARG A 73 -29.04 14.80 33.97
N ARG A 74 -29.32 15.83 34.78
CA ARG A 74 -30.65 16.44 34.80
C ARG A 74 -30.75 17.48 33.71
N ILE A 75 -31.71 17.33 32.80
CA ILE A 75 -31.82 18.16 31.60
C ILE A 75 -32.75 19.38 31.76
N ASP A 76 -33.63 19.37 32.76
CA ASP A 76 -34.49 20.52 33.09
C ASP A 76 -33.72 21.67 33.76
N GLU A 77 -32.60 21.39 34.42
CA GLU A 77 -31.73 22.40 35.01
C GLU A 77 -30.72 22.90 33.94
N SER A 78 -30.61 24.21 33.74
CA SER A 78 -29.82 24.83 32.65
C SER A 78 -28.30 24.63 32.73
N VAL A 79 -27.80 23.98 33.79
CA VAL A 79 -26.40 24.07 34.21
C VAL A 79 -25.51 22.95 33.64
N ASN A 80 -26.06 21.85 33.11
CA ASN A 80 -25.24 20.67 32.82
C ASN A 80 -25.73 19.81 31.63
N ARG A 81 -25.90 20.44 30.46
CA ARG A 81 -26.49 19.84 29.26
C ARG A 81 -25.49 19.29 28.23
N ASP A 82 -24.18 19.42 28.46
CA ASP A 82 -23.13 19.05 27.49
C ASP A 82 -23.17 17.55 27.13
N VAL A 83 -23.85 17.25 26.02
CA VAL A 83 -24.08 15.89 25.52
C VAL A 83 -22.77 15.31 25.00
N VAL A 84 -21.96 16.14 24.34
CA VAL A 84 -20.69 15.74 23.73
C VAL A 84 -19.72 15.24 24.79
N ARG A 85 -19.59 15.96 25.91
CA ARG A 85 -18.72 15.53 27.01
C ARG A 85 -19.22 14.27 27.68
N ALA A 86 -20.53 14.10 27.82
CA ALA A 86 -21.13 12.88 28.36
C ALA A 86 -20.91 11.67 27.44
N ALA A 87 -20.96 11.87 26.12
CA ALA A 87 -20.72 10.85 25.12
C ALA A 87 -19.22 10.57 24.89
N SER A 88 -18.32 11.49 25.26
CA SER A 88 -16.90 11.39 24.95
C SER A 88 -16.18 10.22 25.65
N ARG A 89 -15.79 9.20 24.88
CA ARG A 89 -14.82 8.17 25.27
C ARG A 89 -14.01 7.66 24.08
N SER A 90 -12.78 7.23 24.37
CA SER A 90 -11.83 6.72 23.38
C SER A 90 -11.80 5.20 23.23
N THR A 91 -12.29 4.43 24.21
CA THR A 91 -12.02 2.99 24.31
C THR A 91 -13.25 2.07 24.27
N GLY A 92 -14.46 2.60 24.10
CA GLY A 92 -15.67 1.77 23.99
C GLY A 92 -16.95 2.58 23.80
N ALA A 93 -18.02 1.89 23.41
CA ALA A 93 -19.34 2.49 23.20
C ALA A 93 -19.93 3.05 24.49
N VAL A 94 -20.68 4.15 24.37
CA VAL A 94 -21.36 4.82 25.48
C VAL A 94 -22.87 4.80 25.21
N GLY A 95 -23.62 4.08 26.05
CA GLY A 95 -25.07 4.06 25.97
C GLY A 95 -25.67 5.38 26.42
N LEU A 96 -26.68 5.85 25.69
CA LEU A 96 -27.36 7.11 25.98
C LEU A 96 -28.83 6.80 26.28
N LEU A 97 -29.21 6.92 27.56
CA LEU A 97 -30.59 6.77 28.00
C LEU A 97 -31.23 8.15 28.05
N LEU A 98 -32.39 8.33 27.44
CA LEU A 98 -33.08 9.61 27.38
C LEU A 98 -34.57 9.46 27.69
N ASP A 99 -35.07 10.24 28.64
CA ASP A 99 -36.51 10.32 28.89
C ASP A 99 -37.19 11.29 27.91
N ALA A 100 -38.18 10.83 27.16
CA ALA A 100 -38.86 11.64 26.14
C ALA A 100 -39.68 12.82 26.71
N HIS A 101 -40.26 12.67 27.90
CA HIS A 101 -41.17 13.66 28.51
C HIS A 101 -40.49 14.95 28.98
N CYS A 102 -39.16 14.94 29.06
CA CYS A 102 -38.44 16.07 29.63
C CYS A 102 -38.44 17.24 28.65
N ARG A 103 -38.62 18.46 29.17
CA ARG A 103 -38.68 19.67 28.33
C ARG A 103 -37.36 19.92 27.59
N GLY A 104 -36.25 19.44 28.15
CA GLY A 104 -34.91 19.55 27.53
C GLY A 104 -34.63 18.53 26.41
N THR A 105 -35.48 17.53 26.19
CA THR A 105 -35.19 16.42 25.27
C THR A 105 -34.97 16.84 23.81
N PRO A 106 -35.80 17.72 23.20
CA PRO A 106 -35.56 18.18 21.84
C PRO A 106 -34.20 18.87 21.66
N LEU A 107 -33.73 19.58 22.69
CA LEU A 107 -32.42 20.25 22.66
C LEU A 107 -31.26 19.24 22.70
N VAL A 108 -31.38 18.19 23.53
CA VAL A 108 -30.39 17.10 23.60
C VAL A 108 -30.29 16.37 22.26
N LEU A 109 -31.44 16.05 21.65
CA LEU A 109 -31.48 15.38 20.34
C LEU A 109 -30.88 16.25 19.23
N LEU A 110 -31.15 17.56 19.25
CA LEU A 110 -30.57 18.51 18.30
C LEU A 110 -29.05 18.65 18.47
N GLU A 111 -28.55 18.70 19.71
CA GLU A 111 -27.12 18.76 20.00
C GLU A 111 -26.41 17.46 19.60
N ALA A 112 -27.03 16.31 19.89
CA ALA A 112 -26.54 15.00 19.44
C ALA A 112 -26.49 14.89 17.91
N SER A 113 -27.52 15.40 17.24
CA SER A 113 -27.60 15.43 15.77
C SER A 113 -26.47 16.25 15.15
N LYS A 114 -26.22 17.45 15.66
CA LYS A 114 -25.13 18.32 15.17
C LYS A 114 -23.75 17.70 15.33
N ASN A 115 -23.55 16.88 16.36
CA ASN A 115 -22.27 16.26 16.68
C ASN A 115 -22.13 14.81 16.19
N LYS A 116 -23.08 14.31 15.37
CA LYS A 116 -23.10 12.93 14.83
C LYS A 116 -23.03 11.85 15.92
N LEU A 117 -23.74 12.05 17.03
CA LEU A 117 -23.74 11.13 18.17
C LEU A 117 -24.79 10.02 18.06
N PHE A 118 -25.42 9.83 16.90
CA PHE A 118 -26.38 8.75 16.70
C PHE A 118 -25.74 7.46 16.14
N ASP A 119 -24.41 7.39 16.04
CA ASP A 119 -23.68 6.26 15.46
C ASP A 119 -23.73 4.97 16.30
N ALA A 120 -23.09 3.90 15.80
CA ALA A 120 -23.00 2.62 16.50
C ALA A 120 -22.19 2.66 17.81
N MET A 121 -21.34 3.67 18.01
CA MET A 121 -20.58 3.87 19.26
C MET A 121 -21.41 4.55 20.34
N HIS A 122 -22.56 5.12 19.98
CA HIS A 122 -23.44 5.82 20.89
C HIS A 122 -24.88 5.27 20.81
N PRO A 123 -25.15 4.03 21.28
CA PRO A 123 -26.51 3.48 21.23
C PRO A 123 -27.47 4.25 22.12
N TRP A 124 -28.57 4.75 21.54
CA TRP A 124 -29.63 5.47 22.23
C TRP A 124 -30.78 4.53 22.61
N LEU A 125 -31.29 4.69 23.82
CA LEU A 125 -32.60 4.19 24.24
C LEU A 125 -33.42 5.36 24.76
N ILE A 126 -34.51 5.65 24.06
CA ILE A 126 -35.44 6.72 24.41
C ILE A 126 -36.68 6.12 25.06
N LEU A 127 -36.97 6.56 26.29
CA LEU A 127 -38.06 6.06 27.10
C LEU A 127 -39.27 6.98 26.95
N THR A 128 -40.35 6.47 26.37
CA THR A 128 -41.64 7.18 26.21
C THR A 128 -42.70 6.53 27.10
N ASN A 129 -43.65 7.33 27.61
CA ASN A 129 -44.82 6.91 28.38
C ASN A 129 -46.07 7.17 27.52
N ILE A 130 -45.90 7.22 26.20
CA ILE A 130 -47.01 7.35 25.28
C ILE A 130 -47.67 5.98 25.23
N GLU A 131 -48.93 5.91 25.67
CA GLU A 131 -49.70 4.67 25.84
C GLU A 131 -50.28 4.15 24.50
N ASP A 132 -50.35 5.02 23.48
CA ASP A 132 -50.88 4.69 22.15
C ASP A 132 -49.77 4.59 21.09
N ALA A 133 -49.78 3.51 20.30
CA ALA A 133 -48.82 3.26 19.23
C ALA A 133 -48.86 4.35 18.14
N ASP A 134 -50.05 4.83 17.77
CA ASP A 134 -50.23 5.87 16.74
C ASP A 134 -49.65 7.23 17.21
N ASN A 135 -49.92 7.61 18.46
CA ASN A 135 -49.32 8.80 19.07
C ASN A 135 -47.80 8.67 19.20
N CYS A 136 -47.28 7.46 19.41
CA CYS A 136 -45.83 7.22 19.45
C CYS A 136 -45.20 7.38 18.07
N THR A 137 -45.85 6.90 17.00
CA THR A 137 -45.37 7.12 15.63
C THR A 137 -45.37 8.60 15.25
N ASP A 138 -46.39 9.35 15.67
CA ASP A 138 -46.45 10.80 15.46
C ASP A 138 -45.34 11.53 16.23
N TYR A 139 -45.07 11.14 17.49
CA TYR A 139 -43.96 11.68 18.27
C TYR A 139 -42.61 11.41 17.60
N ILE A 140 -42.39 10.18 17.11
CA ILE A 140 -41.16 9.80 16.41
C ILE A 140 -41.00 10.66 15.15
N GLN A 141 -42.06 10.80 14.36
CA GLN A 141 -42.03 11.61 13.15
C GLN A 141 -41.69 13.07 13.47
N GLN A 142 -42.38 13.69 14.44
CA GLN A 142 -42.15 15.09 14.81
C GLN A 142 -40.75 15.33 15.40
N SER A 143 -40.24 14.40 16.20
CA SER A 143 -38.99 14.59 16.94
C SER A 143 -37.74 14.26 16.13
N PHE A 144 -37.82 13.30 15.20
CA PHE A 144 -36.65 12.78 14.49
C PHE A 144 -36.57 13.19 13.02
N GLN A 145 -37.67 13.62 12.39
CA GLN A 145 -37.67 13.97 10.96
C GLN A 145 -36.72 15.14 10.61
N GLN A 146 -36.48 16.06 11.56
CA GLN A 146 -35.59 17.21 11.36
C GLN A 146 -34.13 16.94 11.78
N LEU A 147 -33.84 15.75 12.34
CA LEU A 147 -32.50 15.41 12.81
C LEU A 147 -31.67 14.82 11.67
N ASN A 148 -30.38 15.15 11.64
CA ASN A 148 -29.40 14.56 10.74
C ASN A 148 -29.12 13.09 11.10
N LEU A 149 -30.03 12.21 10.70
CA LEU A 149 -29.90 10.76 10.85
C LEU A 149 -29.29 10.13 9.60
N SER A 150 -28.52 9.06 9.82
CA SER A 150 -27.85 8.28 8.78
C SER A 150 -28.01 6.78 9.05
N VAL A 151 -27.56 5.95 8.11
CA VAL A 151 -27.87 4.52 8.09
C VAL A 151 -27.28 3.73 9.26
N ASP A 152 -26.23 4.26 9.89
CA ASP A 152 -25.60 3.71 11.10
C ASP A 152 -26.37 4.02 12.39
N ALA A 153 -27.42 4.87 12.31
CA ALA A 153 -28.11 5.38 13.48
C ALA A 153 -28.57 4.26 14.44
N ASP A 154 -28.12 4.24 15.70
CA ASP A 154 -28.50 3.24 16.70
C ASP A 154 -29.43 3.81 17.76
N ILE A 155 -30.71 3.92 17.39
CA ILE A 155 -31.75 4.55 18.21
C ILE A 155 -32.89 3.55 18.41
N ALA A 156 -33.12 3.17 19.66
CA ALA A 156 -34.30 2.43 20.07
C ALA A 156 -35.26 3.35 20.83
N VAL A 157 -36.50 3.46 20.38
CA VAL A 157 -37.57 4.16 21.09
C VAL A 157 -38.46 3.11 21.76
N ALA A 158 -38.55 3.15 23.08
CA ALA A 158 -39.43 2.29 23.87
C ALA A 158 -40.76 3.01 24.13
N SER A 159 -41.86 2.36 23.77
CA SER A 159 -43.23 2.81 24.04
C SER A 159 -44.01 1.77 24.82
N TYR A 160 -45.00 2.23 25.59
CA TYR A 160 -45.84 1.40 26.43
C TYR A 160 -47.13 1.05 25.68
N ASN A 161 -47.40 -0.24 25.46
CA ASN A 161 -48.58 -0.69 24.69
C ASN A 161 -49.70 -1.27 25.57
N GLY A 162 -49.71 -0.95 26.87
CA GLY A 162 -50.68 -1.50 27.83
C GLY A 162 -50.36 -2.92 28.31
N GLY A 163 -50.81 -3.27 29.51
CA GLY A 163 -50.64 -4.61 30.11
C GLY A 163 -49.18 -4.98 30.39
N ASP A 164 -48.37 -3.99 30.78
CA ASP A 164 -46.93 -4.11 31.10
C ASP A 164 -46.03 -4.54 29.93
N ASN A 165 -46.52 -4.44 28.70
CA ASN A 165 -45.73 -4.71 27.50
C ASN A 165 -45.13 -3.44 26.91
N TYR A 166 -43.83 -3.46 26.68
CA TYR A 166 -43.11 -2.38 26.01
C TYR A 166 -42.75 -2.81 24.59
N THR A 167 -42.95 -1.93 23.62
CA THR A 167 -42.47 -2.14 22.25
C THR A 167 -41.28 -1.26 21.96
N LEU A 168 -40.28 -1.87 21.34
CA LEU A 168 -39.05 -1.19 20.92
C LEU A 168 -39.11 -0.98 19.41
N THR A 169 -38.86 0.26 19.02
CA THR A 169 -38.88 0.70 17.63
C THR A 169 -37.51 1.24 17.27
N ASP A 170 -36.94 0.68 16.20
CA ASP A 170 -35.69 1.11 15.59
C ASP A 170 -35.96 2.31 14.67
N VAL A 171 -35.26 3.42 14.93
CA VAL A 171 -35.45 4.70 14.21
C VAL A 171 -34.15 5.10 13.53
N TYR A 172 -34.17 5.25 12.22
CA TYR A 172 -33.00 5.63 11.43
C TYR A 172 -33.40 6.29 10.11
N ASN A 173 -32.41 6.72 9.32
CA ASN A 173 -32.64 7.26 7.98
C ASN A 173 -31.45 6.84 7.09
N PHE A 174 -31.66 6.50 5.82
CA PHE A 174 -30.55 6.15 4.93
C PHE A 174 -29.63 7.34 4.59
N GLY A 175 -30.12 8.56 4.73
CA GLY A 175 -29.37 9.79 4.54
C GLY A 175 -30.29 11.00 4.53
N THR A 176 -30.46 11.65 5.68
CA THR A 176 -31.36 12.82 5.81
C THR A 176 -30.88 13.98 4.93
N ILE A 177 -29.57 14.21 4.88
CA ILE A 177 -28.93 15.26 4.07
C ILE A 177 -29.18 15.03 2.57
N GLN A 178 -29.33 13.76 2.17
CA GLN A 178 -29.58 13.34 0.80
C GLN A 178 -31.08 13.27 0.46
N GLY A 179 -31.97 13.65 1.39
CA GLY A 179 -33.41 13.77 1.15
C GLY A 179 -34.22 12.49 1.33
N ASN A 180 -33.68 11.47 2.01
CA ASN A 180 -34.43 10.25 2.32
C ASN A 180 -35.39 10.44 3.50
N ASN A 181 -36.43 9.60 3.53
CA ASN A 181 -37.44 9.60 4.59
C ASN A 181 -36.95 8.87 5.85
N LEU A 182 -37.60 9.18 6.98
CA LEU A 182 -37.38 8.48 8.24
C LEU A 182 -37.88 7.03 8.13
N GLU A 183 -37.05 6.09 8.54
CA GLU A 183 -37.35 4.66 8.59
C GLU A 183 -37.65 4.25 10.04
N VAL A 184 -38.80 3.60 10.22
CA VAL A 184 -39.32 3.20 11.52
C VAL A 184 -39.64 1.72 11.47
N ASN A 185 -38.79 0.91 12.10
CA ASN A 185 -38.89 -0.54 12.07
C ASN A 185 -39.15 -1.11 13.46
N HIS A 186 -39.97 -2.14 13.57
CA HIS A 186 -40.19 -2.81 14.86
C HIS A 186 -38.96 -3.65 15.26
N LEU A 187 -38.27 -3.25 16.33
CA LEU A 187 -37.05 -3.89 16.82
C LEU A 187 -37.35 -5.13 17.66
N GLY A 188 -38.35 -5.02 18.55
CA GLY A 188 -38.68 -6.08 19.49
C GLY A 188 -39.69 -5.64 20.55
N SER A 189 -39.85 -6.47 21.56
CA SER A 189 -40.72 -6.21 22.70
C SER A 189 -40.06 -6.62 24.01
N TRP A 190 -40.50 -6.02 25.11
CA TRP A 190 -40.07 -6.39 26.45
C TRP A 190 -41.29 -6.61 27.32
N ARG A 191 -41.22 -7.66 28.15
CA ARG A 191 -42.25 -7.99 29.14
C ARG A 191 -41.58 -8.25 30.49
N PRO A 192 -42.23 -7.95 31.63
CA PRO A 192 -41.68 -8.24 32.96
C PRO A 192 -41.38 -9.74 33.16
N GLU A 193 -42.19 -10.62 32.57
CA GLU A 193 -42.08 -12.07 32.73
C GLU A 193 -41.01 -12.70 31.84
N THR A 194 -40.92 -12.28 30.57
CA THR A 194 -40.02 -12.90 29.57
C THR A 194 -38.74 -12.11 29.31
N GLY A 195 -38.67 -10.85 29.76
CA GLY A 195 -37.55 -9.95 29.53
C GLY A 195 -37.53 -9.39 28.11
N LEU A 196 -36.34 -9.04 27.63
CA LEU A 196 -36.14 -8.42 26.31
C LEU A 196 -36.14 -9.47 25.19
N GLU A 197 -37.07 -9.35 24.25
CA GLU A 197 -37.17 -10.16 23.05
C GLU A 197 -36.94 -9.32 21.78
N ILE A 198 -35.76 -9.46 21.17
CA ILE A 198 -35.43 -8.80 19.90
C ILE A 198 -35.87 -9.68 18.73
N LYS A 199 -36.73 -9.14 17.86
CA LYS A 199 -37.23 -9.86 16.67
C LYS A 199 -36.21 -9.85 15.53
N LEU A 200 -35.50 -8.74 15.37
CA LEU A 200 -34.45 -8.58 14.35
C LEU A 200 -33.18 -9.32 14.78
N LYS A 201 -33.11 -10.62 14.45
CA LYS A 201 -31.95 -11.48 14.72
C LYS A 201 -30.87 -11.28 13.67
N GLY A 202 -29.60 -11.24 14.10
CA GLY A 202 -28.43 -11.11 13.24
C GLY A 202 -27.79 -9.72 13.31
N TYR A 203 -26.79 -9.51 12.47
CA TYR A 203 -26.06 -8.25 12.44
C TYR A 203 -26.93 -7.16 11.81
N LYS A 204 -27.16 -6.06 12.54
CA LYS A 204 -28.06 -4.94 12.20
C LYS A 204 -27.95 -4.46 10.74
N TYR A 205 -26.74 -4.46 10.21
CA TYR A 205 -26.40 -4.00 8.87
C TYR A 205 -27.05 -4.83 7.74
N TYR A 206 -27.39 -6.10 7.99
CA TYR A 206 -28.13 -6.91 7.01
C TYR A 206 -29.56 -6.42 6.81
N ASN A 207 -30.18 -5.89 7.86
CA ASN A 207 -31.56 -5.40 7.79
C ASN A 207 -31.63 -4.04 7.06
N ARG A 208 -30.51 -3.32 6.99
CA ARG A 208 -30.37 -2.00 6.36
C ARG A 208 -29.52 -2.06 5.08
N TRP A 209 -29.54 -3.21 4.40
CA TRP A 209 -28.61 -3.51 3.31
C TRP A 209 -28.88 -2.72 2.02
N ASN A 210 -30.14 -2.37 1.77
CA ASN A 210 -30.59 -1.65 0.58
C ASN A 210 -30.77 -0.17 0.91
N PHE A 211 -29.98 0.71 0.28
CA PHE A 211 -29.98 2.15 0.53
C PHE A 211 -31.06 2.91 -0.26
N GLN A 212 -32.05 2.20 -0.80
CA GLN A 212 -33.24 2.77 -1.45
C GLN A 212 -32.91 3.85 -2.49
N ASN A 213 -31.91 3.60 -3.34
CA ASN A 213 -31.55 4.48 -4.44
C ASN A 213 -30.97 5.85 -4.01
N LEU A 214 -30.41 5.92 -2.80
CA LEU A 214 -29.65 7.04 -2.24
C LEU A 214 -28.57 7.52 -3.22
N THR A 215 -28.39 8.84 -3.34
CA THR A 215 -27.29 9.41 -4.14
C THR A 215 -26.16 9.88 -3.24
N LEU A 216 -25.01 9.21 -3.32
CA LEU A 216 -23.79 9.58 -2.60
C LEU A 216 -22.92 10.51 -3.44
N ARG A 217 -22.40 11.56 -2.82
CA ARG A 217 -21.45 12.50 -3.44
C ARG A 217 -20.07 11.87 -3.44
N ALA A 218 -19.57 11.55 -4.62
CA ALA A 218 -18.30 10.86 -4.79
C ALA A 218 -17.29 11.76 -5.51
N ILE A 219 -16.09 11.88 -4.96
CA ILE A 219 -15.02 12.65 -5.60
C ILE A 219 -13.96 11.73 -6.20
N SER A 220 -13.60 11.95 -7.47
CA SER A 220 -12.54 11.22 -8.16
C SER A 220 -11.43 12.16 -8.61
N VAL A 221 -10.34 11.60 -9.12
CA VAL A 221 -9.20 12.37 -9.62
C VAL A 221 -8.96 12.05 -11.08
N ILE A 222 -8.99 13.10 -11.90
CA ILE A 222 -8.56 13.07 -13.29
C ILE A 222 -7.63 14.26 -13.47
N VAL A 223 -6.42 13.98 -13.92
CA VAL A 223 -5.43 15.01 -14.24
C VAL A 223 -5.85 15.69 -15.53
N ASP A 224 -5.90 17.03 -15.50
CA ASP A 224 -6.42 17.87 -16.57
C ASP A 224 -7.87 17.50 -16.94
N GLN A 225 -8.80 18.05 -16.17
CA GLN A 225 -10.23 17.73 -16.23
C GLN A 225 -10.74 17.74 -17.68
N PRO A 226 -11.41 16.66 -18.14
CA PRO A 226 -11.95 16.63 -19.49
C PRO A 226 -13.11 17.61 -19.63
N GLU A 227 -13.32 18.15 -20.83
CA GLU A 227 -14.46 19.04 -21.13
C GLU A 227 -15.81 18.36 -20.88
N MET A 228 -15.88 17.05 -21.13
CA MET A 228 -17.03 16.21 -20.81
C MET A 228 -16.62 15.03 -19.93
N PHE A 229 -17.34 14.82 -18.82
CA PHE A 229 -17.13 13.72 -17.90
C PHE A 229 -18.21 12.63 -18.07
N TYR A 230 -17.74 11.39 -18.22
CA TYR A 230 -18.53 10.17 -18.30
C TYR A 230 -18.01 9.22 -17.21
N PRO A 231 -18.87 8.71 -16.29
CA PRO A 231 -18.46 7.80 -15.23
C PRO A 231 -17.69 6.56 -15.71
N GLU A 232 -17.97 6.11 -16.94
CA GLU A 232 -17.35 4.96 -17.58
C GLU A 232 -15.82 5.13 -17.71
N MET A 233 -15.33 6.37 -17.91
CA MET A 233 -13.90 6.68 -17.96
C MET A 233 -13.14 6.26 -16.71
N LEU A 234 -13.82 6.27 -15.55
CA LEU A 234 -13.24 5.85 -14.28
C LEU A 234 -13.22 4.34 -14.10
N SER A 235 -13.89 3.55 -14.93
CA SER A 235 -14.07 2.12 -14.67
C SER A 235 -13.68 1.23 -15.86
N GLU A 236 -13.67 1.74 -17.09
CA GLU A 236 -13.27 0.99 -18.27
C GLU A 236 -11.79 0.57 -18.22
N MET A 237 -11.50 -0.58 -18.85
CA MET A 237 -10.14 -1.14 -18.95
C MET A 237 -9.26 -0.43 -19.98
N THR A 238 -9.86 0.36 -20.87
CA THR A 238 -9.17 1.17 -21.88
C THR A 238 -8.23 2.16 -21.20
N TYR A 239 -7.13 2.52 -21.84
CA TYR A 239 -6.29 3.60 -21.32
C TYR A 239 -7.05 4.93 -21.42
N THR A 240 -7.10 5.67 -20.32
CA THR A 240 -7.69 7.02 -20.26
C THR A 240 -6.62 7.96 -19.71
N ALA A 241 -6.29 9.00 -20.47
CA ALA A 241 -5.28 9.97 -20.06
C ALA A 241 -5.67 10.61 -18.72
N GLY A 242 -4.69 10.79 -17.84
CA GLY A 242 -4.89 11.43 -16.54
C GLY A 242 -5.61 10.59 -15.47
N VAL A 243 -6.02 9.35 -15.77
CA VAL A 243 -6.68 8.44 -14.81
C VAL A 243 -5.73 7.31 -14.40
N ALA A 244 -5.36 7.27 -13.12
CA ALA A 244 -4.48 6.23 -12.57
C ALA A 244 -5.18 4.85 -12.50
N ALA A 245 -4.42 3.76 -12.63
CA ALA A 245 -4.91 2.39 -12.49
C ALA A 245 -5.61 2.17 -11.15
N MET A 246 -5.06 2.75 -10.09
CA MET A 246 -5.62 2.63 -8.74
C MET A 246 -7.03 3.25 -8.65
N THR A 247 -7.29 4.34 -9.37
CA THR A 247 -8.62 4.96 -9.48
C THR A 247 -9.58 4.05 -10.24
N LYS A 248 -9.10 3.42 -11.32
CA LYS A 248 -9.91 2.48 -12.12
C LYS A 248 -10.34 1.25 -11.33
N ILE A 249 -9.39 0.64 -10.63
CA ILE A 249 -9.64 -0.52 -9.76
C ILE A 249 -10.64 -0.15 -8.67
N THR A 250 -10.45 0.97 -7.98
CA THR A 250 -11.36 1.41 -6.91
C THR A 250 -12.77 1.71 -7.43
N SER A 251 -12.89 2.39 -8.57
CA SER A 251 -14.20 2.73 -9.14
C SER A 251 -14.96 1.48 -9.61
N GLN A 252 -14.26 0.48 -10.15
CA GLN A 252 -14.84 -0.84 -10.45
C GLN A 252 -15.37 -1.53 -9.19
N MET A 253 -14.61 -1.52 -8.10
CA MET A 253 -15.10 -2.07 -6.82
C MET A 253 -16.32 -1.31 -6.32
N LEU A 254 -16.27 0.02 -6.31
CA LEU A 254 -17.37 0.87 -5.88
C LEU A 254 -18.63 0.69 -6.73
N ASN A 255 -18.51 0.42 -8.03
CA ASN A 255 -19.64 0.03 -8.87
C ASN A 255 -20.26 -1.30 -8.44
N THR A 256 -19.46 -2.28 -8.01
CA THR A 256 -20.01 -3.52 -7.43
C THR A 256 -20.74 -3.23 -6.11
N LEU A 257 -20.22 -2.35 -5.25
CA LEU A 257 -20.90 -1.95 -4.02
C LEU A 257 -22.21 -1.19 -4.33
N LYS A 258 -22.19 -0.33 -5.36
CA LYS A 258 -23.34 0.43 -5.85
C LYS A 258 -24.51 -0.49 -6.20
N GLU A 259 -24.23 -1.57 -6.94
CA GLU A 259 -25.21 -2.60 -7.28
C GLU A 259 -25.67 -3.39 -6.05
N GLN A 260 -24.74 -3.75 -5.16
CA GLN A 260 -25.02 -4.57 -3.97
C GLN A 260 -25.89 -3.86 -2.93
N HIS A 261 -25.73 -2.54 -2.76
CA HIS A 261 -26.45 -1.73 -1.79
C HIS A 261 -27.50 -0.81 -2.41
N ASN A 262 -27.71 -0.87 -3.74
CA ASN A 262 -28.70 -0.07 -4.47
C ASN A 262 -28.62 1.44 -4.16
N PHE A 263 -27.47 2.06 -4.49
CA PHE A 263 -27.29 3.51 -4.41
C PHE A 263 -26.74 4.07 -5.73
N ARG A 264 -26.60 5.39 -5.85
CA ARG A 264 -26.07 6.11 -7.01
C ARG A 264 -24.92 7.03 -6.62
N PHE A 265 -24.11 7.42 -7.60
CA PHE A 265 -23.04 8.38 -7.41
C PHE A 265 -23.36 9.69 -8.10
N ASN A 266 -23.12 10.80 -7.40
CA ASN A 266 -22.96 12.11 -7.99
C ASN A 266 -21.47 12.47 -7.98
N TYR A 267 -20.85 12.50 -9.15
CA TYR A 267 -19.40 12.64 -9.26
C TYR A 267 -18.95 14.09 -9.26
N SER A 268 -17.85 14.34 -8.56
CA SER A 268 -17.03 15.55 -8.66
C SER A 268 -15.60 15.17 -9.02
N ILE A 269 -14.92 16.00 -9.80
CA ILE A 269 -13.55 15.72 -10.26
C ILE A 269 -12.60 16.71 -9.62
N ALA A 270 -11.55 16.19 -8.97
CA ALA A 270 -10.43 16.97 -8.48
C ALA A 270 -9.18 16.72 -9.35
N GLY A 271 -8.24 17.66 -9.36
CA GLY A 271 -6.94 17.46 -9.99
C GLY A 271 -5.92 16.73 -9.10
N ARG A 272 -6.22 16.55 -7.81
CA ARG A 272 -5.27 16.03 -6.80
C ARG A 272 -5.96 15.21 -5.71
N TRP A 273 -5.26 14.20 -5.18
CA TRP A 273 -5.71 13.39 -4.04
C TRP A 273 -5.55 14.12 -2.70
N ILE A 274 -4.37 14.68 -2.46
CA ILE A 274 -4.02 15.27 -1.17
C ILE A 274 -3.98 16.80 -1.27
N GLY A 275 -4.66 17.48 -0.35
CA GLY A 275 -4.66 18.93 -0.21
C GLY A 275 -4.62 19.35 1.26
N SER A 276 -4.25 20.61 1.52
CA SER A 276 -4.27 21.16 2.87
C SER A 276 -5.71 21.26 3.40
N PRO A 277 -6.00 21.00 4.69
CA PRO A 277 -7.33 21.12 5.29
C PRO A 277 -7.72 22.59 5.57
N LYS A 278 -7.49 23.49 4.60
CA LYS A 278 -7.85 24.91 4.68
C LYS A 278 -9.10 25.14 3.84
N ARG A 279 -10.03 25.95 4.35
CA ARG A 279 -11.21 26.38 3.58
C ARG A 279 -10.74 27.27 2.43
N ASN A 280 -11.34 27.12 1.24
CA ASN A 280 -10.95 27.83 -0.01
C ASN A 280 -9.57 27.50 -0.58
N SER A 281 -8.97 26.34 -0.24
CA SER A 281 -7.77 25.86 -0.94
C SER A 281 -8.11 25.19 -2.28
N THR A 282 -7.09 24.85 -3.07
CA THR A 282 -7.27 24.07 -4.30
C THR A 282 -8.03 22.77 -4.01
N LEU A 283 -9.06 22.49 -4.82
CA LEU A 283 -9.89 21.29 -4.68
C LEU A 283 -9.02 20.03 -4.71
N ALA A 284 -9.09 19.24 -3.64
CA ALA A 284 -8.45 17.95 -3.50
C ALA A 284 -9.37 16.99 -2.75
N VAL A 285 -9.22 15.70 -3.00
CA VAL A 285 -10.09 14.67 -2.41
C VAL A 285 -10.13 14.77 -0.88
N THR A 286 -8.97 14.78 -0.23
CA THR A 286 -8.88 14.89 1.24
C THR A 286 -9.48 16.18 1.80
N ASN A 287 -9.36 17.30 1.10
CA ASN A 287 -9.94 18.57 1.53
C ASN A 287 -11.48 18.53 1.48
N ALA A 288 -12.04 18.04 0.37
CA ALA A 288 -13.49 17.94 0.20
C ALA A 288 -14.14 16.95 1.20
N LEU A 289 -13.43 15.86 1.52
CA LEU A 289 -13.87 14.90 2.54
C LEU A 289 -13.74 15.46 3.97
N PHE A 290 -12.71 16.28 4.24
CA PHE A 290 -12.52 16.92 5.55
C PHE A 290 -13.65 17.92 5.87
N TRP A 291 -14.11 18.68 4.86
CA TRP A 291 -15.19 19.64 5.00
C TRP A 291 -16.59 19.05 4.74
N GLU A 292 -16.70 17.72 4.55
CA GLU A 292 -17.97 17.00 4.36
C GLU A 292 -18.77 17.47 3.11
N GLU A 293 -18.07 18.07 2.15
CA GLU A 293 -18.62 18.45 0.85
C GLU A 293 -18.87 17.22 -0.04
N GLN A 294 -18.13 16.14 0.22
CA GLN A 294 -18.19 14.86 -0.47
C GLN A 294 -18.28 13.73 0.56
N ASP A 295 -19.02 12.67 0.25
CA ASP A 295 -19.30 11.58 1.19
C ASP A 295 -18.17 10.52 1.15
N LEU A 296 -17.69 10.20 -0.05
CA LEU A 296 -16.61 9.24 -0.27
C LEU A 296 -15.75 9.59 -1.49
N SER A 297 -14.60 8.93 -1.60
CA SER A 297 -13.73 9.05 -2.77
C SER A 297 -13.96 7.91 -3.76
N SER A 298 -14.27 8.22 -5.02
CA SER A 298 -14.22 7.25 -6.12
C SER A 298 -12.79 7.12 -6.67
N THR A 299 -11.86 6.93 -5.75
CA THR A 299 -10.44 6.68 -5.97
C THR A 299 -9.85 6.20 -4.64
N CYS A 300 -8.64 5.68 -4.66
CA CYS A 300 -7.88 5.40 -3.44
C CYS A 300 -6.63 6.27 -3.34
N ALA A 301 -6.07 6.34 -2.13
CA ALA A 301 -4.77 6.96 -1.88
C ALA A 301 -3.99 6.15 -0.83
N ARG A 302 -2.66 6.28 -0.86
CA ARG A 302 -1.81 5.82 0.25
C ARG A 302 -2.04 6.78 1.41
N ILE A 303 -2.36 6.27 2.60
CA ILE A 303 -2.66 7.09 3.77
C ILE A 303 -1.54 6.99 4.81
N PHE A 304 -1.09 8.14 5.30
CA PHE A 304 -0.15 8.25 6.43
C PHE A 304 -0.91 8.59 7.71
N PRO A 305 -0.34 8.27 8.90
CA PRO A 305 -1.01 8.54 10.18
C PRO A 305 -1.53 9.96 10.36
N LYS A 306 -0.77 10.97 9.90
CA LYS A 306 -1.17 12.39 9.95
C LYS A 306 -2.47 12.72 9.19
N TRP A 307 -2.83 11.93 8.19
CA TRP A 307 -4.03 12.13 7.38
C TRP A 307 -5.24 11.38 7.95
N LEU A 308 -5.01 10.43 8.87
CA LEU A 308 -6.09 9.80 9.62
C LEU A 308 -6.78 10.78 10.57
N ASP A 309 -6.22 11.95 10.85
CA ASP A 309 -6.95 13.01 11.56
C ASP A 309 -7.95 13.74 10.65
N TRP A 310 -7.74 13.67 9.33
CA TRP A 310 -8.53 14.43 8.35
C TRP A 310 -9.65 13.60 7.71
N VAL A 311 -9.36 12.33 7.41
CA VAL A 311 -10.28 11.44 6.70
C VAL A 311 -10.31 10.07 7.37
N ASP A 312 -11.39 9.32 7.14
CA ASP A 312 -11.43 7.91 7.47
C ASP A 312 -11.09 7.06 6.25
N ILE A 313 -10.53 5.89 6.50
CA ILE A 313 -10.24 4.90 5.47
C ILE A 313 -11.22 3.74 5.55
N ILE A 314 -11.57 3.19 4.40
CA ILE A 314 -12.38 1.97 4.25
C ILE A 314 -11.42 0.81 3.99
N HIS A 315 -11.55 -0.24 4.78
CA HIS A 315 -10.82 -1.50 4.69
C HIS A 315 -11.61 -2.56 3.92
N PRO A 316 -10.97 -3.61 3.36
CA PRO A 316 -9.53 -3.78 3.11
C PRO A 316 -8.99 -2.81 2.05
N PRO A 317 -7.65 -2.72 1.88
CA PRO A 317 -7.07 -1.93 0.80
C PRO A 317 -7.53 -2.43 -0.57
N THR A 318 -7.85 -1.49 -1.46
CA THR A 318 -8.40 -1.81 -2.79
C THR A 318 -7.34 -2.35 -3.74
N THR A 319 -6.13 -1.79 -3.72
CA THR A 319 -5.00 -2.24 -4.54
C THR A 319 -3.67 -1.82 -3.93
N ASN A 320 -2.60 -2.03 -4.68
CA ASN A 320 -1.26 -1.55 -4.37
C ASN A 320 -0.84 -0.52 -5.42
N LEU A 321 -0.32 0.62 -4.98
CA LEU A 321 0.36 1.58 -5.86
C LEU A 321 1.84 1.22 -5.92
N GLN A 322 2.38 1.13 -7.13
CA GLN A 322 3.81 0.92 -7.39
C GLN A 322 4.22 1.70 -8.63
N THR A 323 5.47 2.15 -8.68
CA THR A 323 6.03 2.89 -9.81
C THR A 323 7.44 2.43 -10.11
N LYS A 324 7.80 2.46 -11.38
CA LYS A 324 9.10 2.02 -11.90
C LYS A 324 9.67 3.07 -12.84
N PHE A 325 10.99 3.14 -12.91
CA PHE A 325 11.68 3.75 -14.04
C PHE A 325 11.90 2.69 -15.11
N TYR A 326 11.43 2.94 -16.31
CA TYR A 326 11.71 2.15 -17.50
C TYR A 326 12.82 2.85 -18.29
N TYR A 327 13.72 2.08 -18.89
CA TYR A 327 14.79 2.58 -19.75
C TYR A 327 15.21 1.48 -20.72
N LEU A 328 15.68 1.84 -21.90
CA LEU A 328 16.35 0.87 -22.77
C LEU A 328 17.83 0.80 -22.38
N ILE A 329 18.34 -0.41 -22.20
CA ILE A 329 19.74 -0.65 -21.88
C ILE A 329 20.57 -0.16 -23.08
N PRO A 330 21.46 0.85 -22.91
CA PRO A 330 22.21 1.40 -24.02
C PRO A 330 23.16 0.35 -24.57
N GLN A 331 23.23 0.24 -25.89
CA GLN A 331 24.23 -0.59 -26.59
C GLN A 331 25.61 0.08 -26.61
N THR A 332 25.65 1.40 -26.44
CA THR A 332 26.86 2.23 -26.47
C THR A 332 26.93 3.11 -25.23
N GLY A 333 28.04 3.08 -24.49
CA GLY A 333 28.25 3.96 -23.33
C GLY A 333 29.35 3.45 -22.40
N VAL A 334 29.93 4.34 -21.60
CA VAL A 334 30.95 4.03 -20.58
C VAL A 334 30.24 3.78 -19.24
N GLY A 335 29.33 2.80 -19.23
CA GLY A 335 28.68 2.37 -17.99
C GLY A 335 29.59 1.45 -17.19
N GLN A 336 29.23 1.16 -15.93
CA GLN A 336 29.77 0.04 -15.13
C GLN A 336 29.37 -1.33 -15.75
N TYR A 337 29.66 -1.51 -17.05
CA TYR A 337 29.77 -2.82 -17.65
C TYR A 337 31.04 -3.41 -17.05
N GLU A 338 30.91 -4.06 -15.90
CA GLU A 338 32.03 -4.74 -15.25
C GLU A 338 32.79 -5.53 -16.32
N ASN A 339 34.09 -5.24 -16.45
CA ASN A 339 34.99 -6.08 -17.21
C ASN A 339 35.07 -7.43 -16.50
N ARG A 340 34.21 -8.34 -16.90
CA ARG A 340 34.05 -9.68 -16.31
C ARG A 340 34.95 -10.73 -16.94
N PHE A 341 36.00 -10.32 -17.65
CA PHE A 341 36.94 -11.22 -18.33
C PHE A 341 37.60 -12.25 -17.37
N LEU A 342 37.84 -11.86 -16.12
CA LEU A 342 38.47 -12.72 -15.09
C LEU A 342 37.47 -13.34 -14.10
N THR A 343 36.18 -13.01 -14.18
CA THR A 343 35.16 -13.56 -13.26
C THR A 343 34.78 -15.03 -13.46
N PRO A 344 35.02 -15.71 -14.60
CA PRO A 344 34.68 -17.13 -14.75
C PRO A 344 35.35 -18.05 -13.72
N MET A 345 36.43 -17.59 -13.09
CA MET A 345 37.13 -18.26 -12.00
C MET A 345 37.19 -17.36 -10.77
N SER A 346 37.03 -17.94 -9.58
CA SER A 346 37.15 -17.18 -8.33
C SER A 346 38.60 -16.76 -8.07
N HIS A 347 38.79 -15.73 -7.25
CA HIS A 347 40.14 -15.29 -6.84
C HIS A 347 40.97 -16.42 -6.22
N GLY A 348 40.32 -17.37 -5.53
CA GLY A 348 40.97 -18.56 -4.98
C GLY A 348 41.54 -19.48 -6.07
N VAL A 349 40.78 -19.75 -7.13
CA VAL A 349 41.23 -20.59 -8.25
C VAL A 349 42.41 -19.95 -8.97
N TRP A 350 42.36 -18.64 -9.21
CA TRP A 350 43.49 -17.90 -9.79
C TRP A 350 44.74 -17.98 -8.91
N GLY A 351 44.60 -17.82 -7.60
CA GLY A 351 45.69 -17.99 -6.64
C GLY A 351 46.28 -19.39 -6.65
N CYS A 352 45.44 -20.42 -6.63
CA CYS A 352 45.86 -21.83 -6.71
C CYS A 352 46.58 -22.14 -8.03
N ALA A 353 46.08 -21.66 -9.16
CA ALA A 353 46.72 -21.86 -10.47
C ALA A 353 48.10 -21.18 -10.54
N PHE A 354 48.23 -19.98 -9.96
CA PHE A 354 49.52 -19.29 -9.88
C PHE A 354 50.54 -20.04 -9.00
N ILE A 355 50.12 -20.51 -7.82
CA ILE A 355 50.96 -21.30 -6.92
C ILE A 355 51.35 -22.63 -7.56
N ALA A 356 50.41 -23.31 -8.22
CA ALA A 356 50.67 -24.54 -8.95
C ALA A 356 51.68 -24.33 -10.09
N GLY A 357 51.55 -23.23 -10.84
CA GLY A 357 52.51 -22.84 -11.87
C GLY A 357 53.93 -22.69 -11.32
N ILE A 358 54.09 -21.96 -10.21
CA ILE A 358 55.40 -21.79 -9.54
C ILE A 358 55.96 -23.14 -9.08
N ALA A 359 55.14 -23.96 -8.43
CA ALA A 359 55.56 -25.28 -7.97
C ALA A 359 56.02 -26.17 -9.14
N CYS A 360 55.27 -26.18 -10.24
CA CYS A 360 55.64 -26.89 -11.46
C CYS A 360 56.94 -26.36 -12.07
N THR A 361 57.18 -25.05 -12.09
CA THR A 361 58.44 -24.47 -12.55
C THR A 361 59.62 -24.88 -11.67
N LEU A 362 59.46 -24.91 -10.34
CA LEU A 362 60.51 -25.34 -9.42
C LEU A 362 60.85 -26.83 -9.58
N VAL A 363 59.83 -27.70 -9.68
CA VAL A 363 60.02 -29.14 -9.91
C VAL A 363 60.71 -29.38 -11.25
N LEU A 364 60.28 -28.69 -12.31
CA LEU A 364 60.86 -28.82 -13.63
C LEU A 364 62.29 -28.26 -13.70
N THR A 365 62.60 -27.21 -12.92
CA THR A 365 63.96 -26.68 -12.77
C THR A 365 64.87 -27.69 -12.07
N GLY A 366 64.39 -28.35 -11.01
CA GLY A 366 65.13 -29.40 -10.31
C GLY A 366 65.43 -30.59 -11.22
N ALA A 367 64.43 -31.04 -12.00
CA ALA A 367 64.61 -32.09 -13.00
C ALA A 367 65.61 -31.67 -14.10
N ALA A 368 65.50 -30.45 -14.63
CA ALA A 368 66.41 -29.93 -15.65
C ALA A 368 67.85 -29.74 -15.14
N TRP A 369 68.01 -29.41 -13.86
CA TRP A 369 69.32 -29.32 -13.21
C TRP A 369 69.98 -30.69 -13.06
N MET A 370 69.22 -31.72 -12.65
CA MET A 370 69.70 -33.10 -12.59
C MET A 370 70.09 -33.65 -13.97
N GLU A 371 69.40 -33.22 -15.02
CA GLU A 371 69.72 -33.56 -16.42
C GLU A 371 70.91 -32.75 -16.98
N SER A 372 71.57 -31.90 -16.16
CA SER A 372 72.69 -31.05 -16.56
C SER A 372 72.40 -30.15 -17.77
N ARG A 373 71.15 -29.68 -17.92
CA ARG A 373 70.78 -28.77 -19.01
C ARG A 373 71.43 -27.40 -18.88
N PRO A 374 71.78 -26.74 -20.01
CA PRO A 374 72.19 -25.35 -19.98
C PRO A 374 70.99 -24.47 -19.57
N LYS A 375 71.16 -23.63 -18.55
CA LYS A 375 70.14 -22.68 -18.04
C LYS A 375 68.78 -23.34 -17.69
N PRO A 376 68.76 -24.25 -16.70
CA PRO A 376 67.59 -25.07 -16.38
C PRO A 376 66.35 -24.25 -15.95
N GLY A 377 66.55 -23.11 -15.29
CA GLY A 377 65.44 -22.25 -14.85
C GLY A 377 64.69 -21.56 -16.00
N LEU A 378 65.39 -21.15 -17.05
CA LEU A 378 64.78 -20.52 -18.23
C LEU A 378 63.95 -21.54 -19.02
N TYR A 379 64.49 -22.73 -19.23
CA TYR A 379 63.76 -23.85 -19.84
C TYR A 379 62.47 -24.15 -19.07
N ALA A 380 62.59 -24.35 -17.76
CA ALA A 380 61.44 -24.70 -16.93
C ALA A 380 60.34 -23.62 -16.95
N PHE A 381 60.72 -22.34 -16.87
CA PHE A 381 59.76 -21.24 -16.93
C PHE A 381 59.03 -21.18 -18.28
N PHE A 382 59.76 -21.20 -19.40
CA PHE A 382 59.14 -21.14 -20.73
C PHE A 382 58.32 -22.39 -21.06
N SER A 383 58.73 -23.57 -20.60
CA SER A 383 57.93 -24.80 -20.75
C SER A 383 56.61 -24.75 -19.99
N VAL A 384 56.62 -24.28 -18.73
CA VAL A 384 55.37 -24.11 -17.96
C VAL A 384 54.49 -23.03 -18.58
N PHE A 385 55.08 -21.90 -18.97
CA PHE A 385 54.35 -20.79 -19.60
C PHE A 385 53.72 -21.20 -20.94
N ALA A 386 54.47 -21.88 -21.80
CA ALA A 386 53.96 -22.40 -23.06
C ALA A 386 52.84 -23.42 -22.83
N ALA A 387 53.03 -24.36 -21.90
CA ALA A 387 52.01 -25.36 -21.59
C ALA A 387 50.71 -24.74 -21.06
N VAL A 388 50.79 -23.70 -20.22
CA VAL A 388 49.62 -22.90 -19.78
C VAL A 388 48.92 -22.23 -20.97
N CYS A 389 49.69 -21.76 -21.95
CA CYS A 389 49.16 -21.19 -23.20
C CYS A 389 48.73 -22.26 -24.22
N GLN A 390 48.68 -23.54 -23.84
CA GLN A 390 48.37 -24.68 -24.73
C GLN A 390 49.36 -24.86 -25.89
N GLN A 391 50.62 -24.49 -25.66
CA GLN A 391 51.72 -24.61 -26.61
C GLN A 391 52.86 -25.47 -26.02
N GLY A 392 53.72 -25.99 -26.90
CA GLY A 392 54.96 -26.67 -26.52
C GLY A 392 56.15 -25.71 -26.62
N TYR A 393 57.09 -25.80 -25.67
CA TYR A 393 58.39 -25.14 -25.78
C TYR A 393 59.49 -26.18 -25.92
N GLU A 394 60.25 -26.08 -27.00
CA GLU A 394 61.44 -26.86 -27.25
C GLU A 394 62.65 -25.92 -27.30
N ASP A 395 63.69 -26.23 -26.53
CA ASP A 395 64.91 -25.43 -26.42
C ASP A 395 65.98 -25.78 -27.47
N GLY A 396 65.64 -26.65 -28.43
CA GLY A 396 66.53 -27.08 -29.53
C GLY A 396 67.75 -27.90 -29.09
N VAL A 397 67.85 -28.25 -27.80
CA VAL A 397 68.93 -29.07 -27.25
C VAL A 397 68.60 -30.54 -27.48
N GLN A 398 69.28 -31.16 -28.45
CA GLN A 398 69.27 -32.61 -28.65
C GLN A 398 70.02 -33.30 -27.51
N LEU A 399 69.33 -33.56 -26.41
CA LEU A 399 69.82 -34.49 -25.40
C LEU A 399 69.72 -35.91 -25.97
N LEU A 400 70.82 -36.66 -25.88
CA LEU A 400 70.84 -38.10 -26.12
C LEU A 400 69.69 -38.74 -25.32
N GLU A 401 68.88 -39.60 -25.94
CA GLU A 401 67.68 -40.22 -25.32
C GLU A 401 67.92 -40.84 -23.94
N THR A 402 69.17 -41.18 -23.63
CA THR A 402 69.66 -41.75 -22.38
C THR A 402 69.49 -40.85 -21.14
N TYR A 403 69.32 -39.53 -21.29
CA TYR A 403 69.27 -38.57 -20.17
C TYR A 403 67.89 -37.98 -19.85
N SER A 404 66.84 -38.33 -20.60
CA SER A 404 65.48 -37.85 -20.28
C SER A 404 64.95 -38.55 -19.03
N SER A 405 64.91 -37.87 -17.88
CA SER A 405 64.34 -38.42 -16.66
C SER A 405 62.84 -38.72 -16.84
N GLN A 406 62.39 -39.89 -16.36
CA GLN A 406 60.97 -40.24 -16.32
C GLN A 406 60.15 -39.21 -15.50
N GLY A 407 60.80 -38.61 -14.49
CA GLY A 407 60.24 -37.51 -13.69
C GLY A 407 59.90 -36.27 -14.51
N ARG A 408 60.74 -35.85 -15.47
CA ARG A 408 60.43 -34.71 -16.37
C ARG A 408 59.24 -34.99 -17.27
N ARG A 409 59.17 -36.19 -17.87
CA ARG A 409 58.05 -36.59 -18.74
C ARG A 409 56.72 -36.61 -17.98
N LEU A 410 56.73 -37.18 -16.76
CA LEU A 410 55.56 -37.18 -15.89
C LEU A 410 55.17 -35.77 -15.46
N THR A 411 56.15 -34.92 -15.14
CA THR A 411 55.89 -33.52 -14.72
C THR A 411 55.29 -32.72 -15.87
N LEU A 412 55.80 -32.84 -17.10
CA LEU A 412 55.23 -32.21 -18.29
C LEU A 412 53.83 -32.73 -18.61
N LEU A 413 53.58 -34.04 -18.42
CA LEU A 413 52.24 -34.63 -18.54
C LEU A 413 51.27 -34.02 -17.52
N VAL A 414 51.67 -33.91 -16.25
CA VAL A 414 50.84 -33.31 -15.19
C VAL A 414 50.57 -31.84 -15.47
N ILE A 415 51.58 -31.07 -15.90
CA ILE A 415 51.42 -29.66 -16.30
C ILE A 415 50.44 -29.56 -17.47
N GLY A 416 50.61 -30.39 -18.51
CA GLY A 416 49.73 -30.41 -19.68
C GLY A 416 48.29 -30.74 -19.32
N LEU A 417 48.05 -31.79 -18.52
CA LEU A 417 46.72 -32.17 -18.06
C LEU A 417 46.07 -31.07 -17.20
N THR A 418 46.83 -30.48 -16.28
CA THR A 418 46.34 -29.40 -15.41
C THR A 418 45.97 -28.16 -16.24
N SER A 419 46.82 -27.79 -17.21
CA SER A 419 46.56 -26.69 -18.13
C SER A 419 45.32 -26.94 -18.99
N MET A 420 45.20 -28.14 -19.57
CA MET A 420 44.03 -28.55 -20.37
C MET A 420 42.74 -28.44 -19.56
N LEU A 421 42.74 -28.93 -18.32
CA LEU A 421 41.57 -28.83 -17.44
C LEU A 421 41.23 -27.37 -17.14
N LEU A 422 42.20 -26.53 -16.75
CA LEU A 422 41.98 -25.12 -16.47
C LEU A 422 41.41 -24.38 -17.69
N TYR A 423 41.94 -24.64 -18.89
CA TYR A 423 41.45 -24.05 -20.13
C TYR A 423 40.00 -24.48 -20.44
N ASN A 424 39.70 -25.77 -20.32
CA ASN A 424 38.35 -26.28 -20.57
C ASN A 424 37.33 -25.73 -19.57
N TYR A 425 37.67 -25.64 -18.29
CA TYR A 425 36.80 -25.02 -17.29
C TYR A 425 36.64 -23.52 -17.52
N TYR A 426 37.71 -22.80 -17.85
CA TYR A 426 37.64 -21.37 -18.13
C TYR A 426 36.72 -21.09 -19.33
N THR A 427 36.96 -21.77 -20.46
CA THR A 427 36.17 -21.58 -21.69
C THR A 427 34.71 -21.99 -21.50
N SER A 428 34.43 -23.11 -20.80
CA SER A 428 33.06 -23.54 -20.50
C SER A 428 32.33 -22.54 -19.61
N SER A 429 33.01 -22.00 -18.58
CA SER A 429 32.44 -20.98 -17.70
C SER A 429 32.23 -19.65 -18.42
N VAL A 430 33.13 -19.25 -19.32
CA VAL A 430 32.93 -18.07 -20.18
C VAL A 430 31.70 -18.25 -21.06
N VAL A 431 31.59 -19.36 -21.78
CA VAL A 431 30.44 -19.63 -22.67
C VAL A 431 29.13 -19.69 -21.88
N SER A 432 29.11 -20.42 -20.75
CA SER A 432 27.95 -20.47 -19.86
C SER A 432 27.57 -19.08 -19.35
N TRP A 433 28.54 -18.26 -18.97
CA TRP A 433 28.30 -16.89 -18.55
C TRP A 433 27.74 -16.04 -19.69
N LEU A 434 28.28 -16.14 -20.91
CA LEU A 434 27.80 -15.36 -22.06
C LEU A 434 26.36 -15.72 -22.46
N LEU A 435 25.99 -17.00 -22.32
CA LEU A 435 24.64 -17.48 -22.63
C LEU A 435 23.63 -17.17 -21.51
N ASN A 436 24.08 -17.17 -20.26
CA ASN A 436 23.22 -16.98 -19.09
C ASN A 436 23.32 -15.58 -18.46
N ALA A 437 24.15 -14.68 -18.99
CA ALA A 437 24.33 -13.35 -18.42
C ALA A 437 23.01 -12.60 -18.48
N ALA A 438 22.44 -12.35 -17.29
CA ALA A 438 21.32 -11.44 -17.15
C ALA A 438 21.70 -10.09 -17.76
N ALA A 439 20.76 -9.48 -18.46
CA ALA A 439 20.97 -8.17 -19.07
C ALA A 439 21.46 -7.17 -18.01
N PRO A 440 22.56 -6.42 -18.26
CA PRO A 440 23.04 -5.42 -17.33
C PRO A 440 21.93 -4.41 -17.08
N SER A 441 21.48 -4.33 -15.83
CA SER A 441 20.42 -3.43 -15.40
C SER A 441 20.91 -2.58 -14.25
N ILE A 442 20.36 -1.37 -14.17
CA ILE A 442 20.49 -0.50 -13.02
C ILE A 442 19.76 -1.16 -11.84
N GLY A 443 20.52 -1.70 -10.89
CA GLY A 443 19.97 -2.43 -9.75
C GLY A 443 19.54 -1.55 -8.57
N ASN A 444 20.02 -0.30 -8.50
CA ASN A 444 19.79 0.59 -7.37
C ASN A 444 19.63 2.06 -7.80
N LEU A 445 19.17 2.89 -6.85
CA LEU A 445 18.96 4.31 -7.08
C LEU A 445 20.28 5.06 -7.39
N ASP A 446 21.39 4.68 -6.76
CA ASP A 446 22.70 5.28 -7.02
C ASP A 446 23.14 5.08 -8.48
N GLY A 447 22.89 3.91 -9.06
CA GLY A 447 23.14 3.63 -10.46
C GLY A 447 22.32 4.53 -11.38
N LEU A 448 21.06 4.83 -11.04
CA LEU A 448 20.24 5.77 -11.80
C LEU A 448 20.75 7.22 -11.67
N ILE A 449 21.12 7.64 -10.46
CA ILE A 449 21.68 8.98 -10.19
C ILE A 449 22.98 9.22 -10.97
N ASN A 450 23.81 8.20 -11.13
CA ASN A 450 25.09 8.28 -11.82
C ASN A 450 25.03 7.90 -13.31
N SER A 451 23.91 7.37 -13.79
CA SER A 451 23.72 7.05 -15.20
C SER A 451 23.69 8.30 -16.09
N ASP A 452 23.85 8.13 -17.40
CA ASP A 452 23.72 9.21 -18.39
C ASP A 452 22.26 9.53 -18.75
N PHE A 453 21.30 8.79 -18.20
CA PHE A 453 19.88 8.99 -18.52
C PHE A 453 19.36 10.34 -18.02
N GLU A 454 18.61 11.03 -18.89
CA GLU A 454 17.74 12.13 -18.51
C GLU A 454 16.40 11.58 -18.01
N LEU A 455 15.97 12.00 -16.82
CA LEU A 455 14.74 11.49 -16.20
C LEU A 455 13.54 12.28 -16.70
N ILE A 456 12.54 11.53 -17.18
CA ILE A 456 11.22 12.03 -17.55
C ILE A 456 10.15 11.27 -16.76
N PHE A 457 9.02 11.91 -16.52
CA PHE A 457 7.96 11.38 -15.67
C PHE A 457 6.61 11.46 -16.37
N GLU A 458 5.75 10.48 -16.10
CA GLU A 458 4.36 10.55 -16.50
C GLU A 458 3.70 11.79 -15.89
N ASP A 459 2.98 12.54 -16.73
CA ASP A 459 2.17 13.65 -16.28
C ASP A 459 0.90 13.18 -15.57
N ILE A 460 1.06 12.82 -14.30
CA ILE A 460 -0.01 12.29 -13.46
C ILE A 460 0.03 12.90 -12.06
N GLY A 461 -1.11 12.91 -11.35
CA GLY A 461 -1.26 13.75 -10.17
C GLY A 461 -0.37 13.35 -8.99
N TYR A 462 0.04 12.07 -8.90
CA TYR A 462 1.02 11.63 -7.91
C TYR A 462 2.43 12.18 -8.21
N THR A 463 2.82 12.24 -9.49
CA THR A 463 4.08 12.85 -9.94
C THR A 463 4.08 14.35 -9.72
N ARG A 464 3.01 15.04 -10.16
CA ARG A 464 2.84 16.48 -9.91
C ARG A 464 2.89 16.81 -8.41
N GLY A 465 2.28 15.95 -7.57
CA GLY A 465 2.31 16.08 -6.12
C GLY A 465 3.71 15.95 -5.52
N TRP A 466 4.52 15.01 -6.02
CA TRP A 466 5.92 14.83 -5.61
C TRP A 466 6.80 16.02 -6.02
N LEU A 467 6.65 16.52 -7.26
CA LEU A 467 7.41 17.68 -7.75
C LEU A 467 7.10 18.96 -6.97
N ALA A 468 5.84 19.16 -6.56
CA ALA A 468 5.39 20.38 -5.88
C ALA A 468 5.73 20.42 -4.38
N ASN A 469 6.05 19.28 -3.74
CA ASN A 469 6.25 19.20 -2.30
C ASN A 469 7.65 18.65 -1.95
N PRO A 470 8.71 19.48 -1.98
CA PRO A 470 10.03 19.07 -1.51
C PRO A 470 9.97 18.67 -0.03
N GLY A 471 10.54 17.50 0.30
CA GLY A 471 10.44 16.88 1.64
C GLY A 471 9.20 15.99 1.86
N PHE A 472 8.33 15.85 0.85
CA PHE A 472 7.34 14.76 0.80
C PHE A 472 7.95 13.57 0.06
N TYR A 473 8.34 12.55 0.83
CA TYR A 473 9.03 11.36 0.31
C TYR A 473 8.02 10.42 -0.30
N TYR A 474 7.89 10.49 -1.63
CA TYR A 474 6.85 9.80 -2.37
C TYR A 474 6.99 8.28 -2.26
N TYR A 475 8.24 7.78 -2.13
CA TYR A 475 8.54 6.36 -2.12
C TYR A 475 8.47 5.74 -0.72
N SER A 476 9.10 6.37 0.28
CA SER A 476 9.17 5.87 1.66
C SER A 476 8.08 6.42 2.58
N GLY A 477 7.54 7.61 2.31
CA GLY A 477 6.68 8.35 3.24
C GLY A 477 7.42 9.05 4.38
N PHE A 478 8.74 8.82 4.48
CA PHE A 478 9.66 9.32 5.50
C PHE A 478 10.95 9.80 4.85
N ASN A 479 11.74 10.62 5.56
CA ASN A 479 12.94 11.22 5.00
C ASN A 479 13.90 10.21 4.38
N ASN A 480 14.15 10.39 3.07
CA ASN A 480 15.09 9.62 2.28
C ASN A 480 16.05 10.57 1.55
N ALA A 481 17.26 10.69 2.07
CA ALA A 481 18.31 11.55 1.52
C ALA A 481 18.65 11.21 0.05
N LYS A 482 18.52 9.96 -0.36
CA LYS A 482 18.82 9.53 -1.74
C LYS A 482 17.76 9.95 -2.75
N GLU A 483 16.50 9.99 -2.32
CA GLU A 483 15.42 10.53 -3.15
C GLU A 483 15.58 12.04 -3.36
N ASP A 484 16.01 12.76 -2.31
CA ASP A 484 16.32 14.18 -2.40
C ASP A 484 17.55 14.42 -3.31
N GLU A 485 18.60 13.59 -3.21
CA GLU A 485 19.76 13.63 -4.10
C GLU A 485 19.36 13.43 -5.57
N LEU A 486 18.52 12.42 -5.85
CA LEU A 486 17.96 12.19 -7.20
C LEU A 486 17.20 13.42 -7.70
N ARG A 487 16.28 13.95 -6.88
CA ARG A 487 15.47 15.12 -7.24
C ARG A 487 16.37 16.31 -7.55
N ASP A 488 17.36 16.57 -6.72
CA ASP A 488 18.23 17.74 -6.89
C ASP A 488 19.16 17.60 -8.11
N LYS A 489 19.81 16.45 -8.26
CA LYS A 489 20.82 16.23 -9.32
C LYS A 489 20.19 15.98 -10.68
N LYS A 490 19.11 15.20 -10.75
CA LYS A 490 18.50 14.74 -12.02
C LYS A 490 17.20 15.45 -12.39
N VAL A 491 16.54 16.14 -11.44
CA VAL A 491 15.28 16.83 -11.72
C VAL A 491 15.38 18.35 -11.59
N THR A 492 15.96 18.94 -10.56
CA THR A 492 15.94 20.42 -10.43
C THR A 492 17.13 21.09 -11.09
N LYS A 493 18.35 20.55 -10.94
CA LYS A 493 19.60 21.16 -11.46
C LYS A 493 20.05 20.62 -12.83
N ALA A 494 19.37 19.60 -13.36
CA ALA A 494 19.72 18.99 -14.63
C ALA A 494 19.43 19.95 -15.80
N LYS A 495 20.40 20.11 -16.71
CA LYS A 495 20.14 20.77 -18.01
C LYS A 495 19.23 19.86 -18.82
N ARG A 496 18.08 20.38 -19.22
CA ARG A 496 17.05 19.59 -19.90
C ARG A 496 17.01 19.83 -21.38
N THR A 497 16.74 18.76 -22.10
CA THR A 497 16.41 18.80 -23.53
C THR A 497 14.89 18.77 -23.75
N VAL A 498 14.16 18.10 -22.85
CA VAL A 498 12.70 17.93 -22.92
C VAL A 498 12.03 18.31 -21.60
N PRO A 499 10.73 18.67 -21.61
CA PRO A 499 9.97 18.88 -20.38
C PRO A 499 9.99 17.66 -19.44
N VAL A 500 10.00 17.91 -18.13
CA VAL A 500 10.04 16.85 -17.08
C VAL A 500 8.84 15.91 -17.17
N LEU A 501 7.66 16.49 -17.39
CA LEU A 501 6.39 15.80 -17.46
C LEU A 501 6.08 15.51 -18.92
N GLN A 502 5.73 14.26 -19.20
CA GLN A 502 5.43 13.75 -20.53
C GLN A 502 4.16 12.92 -20.50
N THR A 503 3.45 12.88 -21.62
CA THR A 503 2.37 11.91 -21.81
C THR A 503 2.95 10.50 -21.90
N VAL A 504 2.15 9.46 -21.66
CA VAL A 504 2.64 8.07 -21.71
C VAL A 504 3.14 7.72 -23.12
N ASN A 505 2.42 8.13 -24.17
CA ASN A 505 2.81 7.84 -25.55
C ASN A 505 4.15 8.51 -25.91
N THR A 506 4.29 9.81 -25.61
CA THR A 506 5.55 10.53 -25.89
C THR A 506 6.70 10.03 -25.01
N GLY A 507 6.44 9.72 -23.74
CA GLY A 507 7.42 9.16 -22.83
C GLY A 507 7.96 7.80 -23.30
N VAL A 508 7.08 6.93 -23.81
CA VAL A 508 7.46 5.62 -24.37
C VAL A 508 8.22 5.77 -25.69
N GLU A 509 7.90 6.76 -26.52
CA GLU A 509 8.68 7.05 -27.72
C GLU A 509 10.09 7.58 -27.39
N LEU A 510 10.21 8.44 -26.37
CA LEU A 510 11.50 8.93 -25.90
C LEU A 510 12.39 7.81 -25.34
N LEU A 511 11.81 6.76 -24.73
CA LEU A 511 12.58 5.60 -24.29
C LEU A 511 13.36 4.94 -25.44
N ARG A 512 12.80 4.93 -26.66
CA ARG A 512 13.45 4.34 -27.85
C ARG A 512 14.76 5.02 -28.21
N THR A 513 14.95 6.28 -27.85
CA THR A 513 16.20 6.98 -28.16
C THR A 513 17.37 6.50 -27.30
N GLY A 514 17.12 5.69 -26.26
CA GLY A 514 18.15 5.16 -25.35
C GLY A 514 18.82 6.21 -24.46
N LYS A 515 18.30 7.45 -24.42
CA LYS A 515 18.86 8.57 -23.64
C LYS A 515 18.02 8.96 -22.41
N TYR A 516 16.79 8.45 -22.35
CA TYR A 516 15.83 8.82 -21.30
C TYR A 516 15.46 7.61 -20.44
N ALA A 517 15.13 7.89 -19.18
CA ALA A 517 14.47 6.94 -18.30
C ALA A 517 13.10 7.51 -17.88
N PHE A 518 12.04 6.73 -18.10
CA PHE A 518 10.66 7.14 -17.94
C PHE A 518 10.03 6.55 -16.67
N HIS A 519 9.58 7.42 -15.78
CA HIS A 519 8.90 7.06 -14.54
C HIS A 519 7.40 6.99 -14.74
N THR A 520 6.81 5.83 -14.45
CA THR A 520 5.36 5.63 -14.58
C THR A 520 4.92 4.39 -13.78
N GLU A 521 3.61 4.20 -13.62
CA GLU A 521 3.08 2.95 -13.07
C GLU A 521 3.18 1.79 -14.09
N PRO A 522 3.35 0.53 -13.65
CA PRO A 522 3.47 -0.60 -14.57
C PRO A 522 2.26 -0.79 -15.49
N TYR A 523 1.06 -0.48 -15.01
CA TYR A 523 -0.16 -0.57 -15.80
C TYR A 523 -0.13 0.36 -17.02
N THR A 524 0.15 1.66 -16.82
CA THR A 524 0.16 2.63 -17.92
C THR A 524 1.29 2.33 -18.90
N ALA A 525 2.48 1.96 -18.41
CA ALA A 525 3.58 1.53 -19.27
C ALA A 525 3.19 0.33 -20.14
N ALA A 526 2.60 -0.70 -19.54
CA ALA A 526 2.25 -1.92 -20.25
C ALA A 526 1.20 -1.70 -21.34
N GLN A 527 0.25 -0.77 -21.14
CA GLN A 527 -0.78 -0.46 -22.15
C GLN A 527 -0.22 0.06 -23.47
N VAL A 528 0.92 0.75 -23.43
CA VAL A 528 1.56 1.33 -24.62
C VAL A 528 2.70 0.45 -25.12
N ILE A 529 3.60 0.01 -24.23
CA ILE A 529 4.76 -0.81 -24.59
C ILE A 529 4.35 -2.12 -25.25
N SER A 530 3.34 -2.82 -24.71
CA SER A 530 2.88 -4.11 -25.27
C SER A 530 2.34 -4.03 -26.70
N LYS A 531 1.91 -2.84 -27.15
CA LYS A 531 1.36 -2.63 -28.50
C LYS A 531 2.38 -2.07 -29.47
N THR A 532 3.40 -1.39 -28.97
CA THR A 532 4.32 -0.59 -29.79
C THR A 532 5.68 -1.25 -29.93
N TYR A 533 6.17 -1.96 -28.91
CA TYR A 533 7.55 -2.43 -28.88
C TYR A 533 7.74 -3.74 -29.63
N GLU A 534 8.86 -3.81 -30.33
CA GLU A 534 9.35 -5.05 -30.93
C GLU A 534 10.07 -5.93 -29.90
N ASP A 535 10.24 -7.22 -30.21
CA ASP A 535 10.88 -8.19 -29.31
C ASP A 535 12.30 -7.76 -28.89
N GLU A 536 13.07 -7.16 -29.79
CA GLU A 536 14.41 -6.65 -29.47
C GLU A 536 14.37 -5.49 -28.46
N GLU A 537 13.40 -4.58 -28.61
CA GLU A 537 13.21 -3.47 -27.66
C GLU A 537 12.77 -4.00 -26.29
N LEU A 538 11.88 -5.01 -26.27
CA LEU A 538 11.44 -5.68 -25.04
C LEU A 538 12.60 -6.38 -24.32
N CYS A 539 13.49 -7.05 -25.05
CA CYS A 539 14.67 -7.69 -24.47
C CYS A 539 15.71 -6.70 -23.92
N ASN A 540 15.74 -5.49 -24.47
CA ASN A 540 16.60 -4.40 -24.00
C ASN A 540 15.92 -3.52 -22.94
N LEU A 541 14.65 -3.75 -22.61
CA LEU A 541 13.91 -2.97 -21.63
C LEU A 541 14.35 -3.30 -20.20
N GLY A 542 15.03 -2.37 -19.57
CA GLY A 542 15.33 -2.38 -18.14
C GLY A 542 14.22 -1.71 -17.34
N ALA A 543 14.02 -2.16 -16.11
CA ALA A 543 13.12 -1.52 -15.16
C ALA A 543 13.77 -1.45 -13.77
N LEU A 544 13.76 -0.27 -13.16
CA LEU A 544 14.17 -0.05 -11.78
C LEU A 544 12.95 0.26 -10.92
N GLN A 545 12.73 -0.52 -9.87
CA GLN A 545 11.64 -0.28 -8.92
C GLN A 545 11.94 0.97 -8.09
N MET A 546 11.03 1.95 -8.13
CA MET A 546 11.18 3.19 -7.36
C MET A 546 10.25 3.23 -6.15
N MET A 547 8.95 2.99 -6.35
CA MET A 547 7.99 2.81 -5.26
C MET A 547 7.67 1.33 -5.09
N LEU A 548 8.02 0.74 -3.94
CA LEU A 548 7.57 -0.62 -3.62
C LEU A 548 6.03 -0.67 -3.53
N PRO A 549 5.39 -1.81 -3.86
CA PRO A 549 3.95 -1.96 -3.76
C PRO A 549 3.42 -1.56 -2.38
N ALA A 550 2.68 -0.45 -2.32
CA ALA A 550 2.10 0.08 -1.09
C ALA A 550 0.58 0.03 -1.15
N HIS A 551 -0.05 -0.41 -0.06
CA HIS A 551 -1.50 -0.47 0.04
C HIS A 551 -2.14 0.92 -0.06
N VAL A 552 -3.23 0.99 -0.82
CA VAL A 552 -4.04 2.20 -0.99
C VAL A 552 -5.50 1.93 -0.63
N TYR A 553 -6.12 2.92 0.00
CA TYR A 553 -7.43 2.80 0.65
C TYR A 553 -8.42 3.80 0.05
N ILE A 554 -9.70 3.42 0.01
CA ILE A 554 -10.77 4.37 -0.24
C ILE A 554 -10.86 5.28 0.97
N MET A 555 -10.95 6.59 0.71
CA MET A 555 -11.14 7.59 1.75
C MET A 555 -12.62 7.97 1.83
N ALA A 556 -13.11 8.21 3.04
CA ALA A 556 -14.43 8.74 3.33
C ALA A 556 -14.31 9.92 4.30
N GLN A 557 -15.39 10.69 4.42
CA GLN A 557 -15.48 11.73 5.44
C GLN A 557 -15.28 11.16 6.85
N LYS A 558 -14.84 12.00 7.78
CA LYS A 558 -14.67 11.60 9.18
C LYS A 558 -15.99 11.13 9.78
N ARG A 559 -15.95 9.99 10.48
CA ARG A 559 -17.11 9.30 11.06
C ARG A 559 -18.19 9.08 10.00
N SER A 560 -17.80 8.53 8.85
CA SER A 560 -18.74 8.25 7.77
C SER A 560 -19.73 7.15 8.20
N PRO A 561 -21.05 7.39 8.06
CA PRO A 561 -22.07 6.43 8.46
C PRO A 561 -22.13 5.18 7.57
N TYR A 562 -21.54 5.25 6.38
CA TYR A 562 -21.50 4.16 5.40
C TYR A 562 -20.26 3.27 5.55
N LYS A 563 -19.31 3.66 6.40
CA LYS A 563 -18.00 3.00 6.50
C LYS A 563 -18.11 1.51 6.79
N GLU A 564 -18.86 1.12 7.81
CA GLU A 564 -18.94 -0.27 8.25
C GLU A 564 -19.65 -1.17 7.21
N PHE A 565 -20.65 -0.63 6.51
CA PHE A 565 -21.29 -1.30 5.37
C PHE A 565 -20.28 -1.56 4.25
N PHE A 566 -19.48 -0.56 3.88
CA PHE A 566 -18.49 -0.68 2.82
C PHE A 566 -17.31 -1.55 3.23
N ASP A 567 -16.89 -1.50 4.50
CA ASP A 567 -15.84 -2.37 5.04
C ASP A 567 -16.23 -3.84 4.90
N TRP A 568 -17.44 -4.18 5.36
CA TRP A 568 -17.94 -5.55 5.31
C TRP A 568 -18.13 -6.04 3.87
N SER A 569 -18.67 -5.19 3.00
CA SER A 569 -18.85 -5.50 1.58
C SER A 569 -17.55 -5.72 0.84
N LEU A 570 -16.53 -4.87 1.08
CA LEU A 570 -15.22 -5.05 0.48
C LEU A 570 -14.49 -6.28 1.02
N LEU A 571 -14.64 -6.62 2.30
CA LEU A 571 -14.13 -7.88 2.87
C LEU A 571 -14.75 -9.08 2.14
N ARG A 572 -16.06 -9.07 1.91
CA ARG A 572 -16.74 -10.14 1.17
C ARG A 572 -16.28 -10.25 -0.29
N LEU A 573 -16.03 -9.11 -0.95
CA LEU A 573 -15.46 -9.08 -2.30
C LEU A 573 -14.01 -9.60 -2.33
N LEU A 574 -13.24 -9.38 -1.26
CA LEU A 574 -11.90 -9.92 -1.10
C LEU A 574 -11.93 -11.44 -0.91
N GLU A 575 -12.75 -11.94 0.01
CA GLU A 575 -12.92 -13.37 0.32
C GLU A 575 -13.35 -14.18 -0.90
N ARG A 576 -14.27 -13.64 -1.71
CA ARG A 576 -14.77 -14.29 -2.93
C ARG A 576 -13.86 -14.14 -4.14
N GLY A 577 -12.75 -13.41 -4.02
CA GLY A 577 -11.79 -13.23 -5.10
C GLY A 577 -12.16 -12.20 -6.17
N HIS A 578 -13.24 -11.42 -6.00
CA HIS A 578 -13.58 -10.32 -6.91
C HIS A 578 -12.46 -9.27 -6.96
N VAL A 579 -11.88 -8.95 -5.80
CA VAL A 579 -10.74 -8.04 -5.71
C VAL A 579 -9.55 -8.55 -6.52
N LYS A 580 -9.25 -9.85 -6.43
CA LYS A 580 -8.16 -10.48 -7.20
C LYS A 580 -8.44 -10.44 -8.70
N ALA A 581 -9.67 -10.73 -9.12
CA ALA A 581 -10.09 -10.69 -10.52
C ALA A 581 -10.01 -9.28 -11.11
N ILE A 582 -10.51 -8.25 -10.40
CA ILE A 582 -10.42 -6.86 -10.84
C ILE A 582 -8.95 -6.44 -10.94
N ARG A 583 -8.13 -6.69 -9.90
CA ARG A 583 -6.70 -6.36 -9.95
C ARG A 583 -5.98 -7.04 -11.11
N ALA A 584 -6.30 -8.30 -11.41
CA ALA A 584 -5.70 -9.03 -12.53
C ALA A 584 -6.00 -8.37 -13.89
N ARG A 585 -7.22 -7.83 -14.09
CA ARG A 585 -7.59 -7.10 -15.31
C ARG A 585 -6.77 -5.82 -15.50
N PHE A 586 -6.35 -5.19 -14.40
CA PHE A 586 -5.52 -3.97 -14.40
C PHE A 586 -4.05 -4.23 -14.03
N ALA A 587 -3.59 -5.49 -14.02
CA ALA A 587 -2.27 -5.84 -13.50
C ALA A 587 -1.09 -5.36 -14.36
N GLY A 588 -1.34 -4.90 -15.58
CA GLY A 588 -0.31 -4.24 -16.39
C GLY A 588 0.91 -5.13 -16.66
N THR A 589 0.68 -6.40 -16.98
CA THR A 589 1.78 -7.36 -17.17
C THR A 589 2.58 -6.99 -18.41
N MET A 590 3.87 -6.69 -18.21
CA MET A 590 4.79 -6.50 -19.32
C MET A 590 4.92 -7.81 -20.11
N PRO A 591 4.94 -7.75 -21.45
CA PRO A 591 5.21 -8.92 -22.27
C PRO A 591 6.63 -9.43 -21.97
N ALA A 592 6.78 -10.76 -21.94
CA ALA A 592 8.09 -11.37 -21.78
C ALA A 592 8.89 -11.23 -23.07
N CYS A 593 10.19 -10.95 -22.94
CA CYS A 593 11.15 -11.06 -24.05
C CYS A 593 11.23 -12.52 -24.51
N SER A 594 11.19 -12.78 -25.81
CA SER A 594 11.23 -14.13 -26.36
C SER A 594 12.58 -14.84 -26.16
N GLY A 595 13.67 -14.06 -26.04
CA GLY A 595 15.04 -14.56 -26.00
C GLY A 595 15.54 -15.16 -27.32
N ALA A 596 14.75 -15.08 -28.40
CA ALA A 596 15.08 -15.68 -29.69
C ALA A 596 16.22 -14.95 -30.42
N ARG A 597 16.42 -13.66 -30.16
CA ARG A 597 17.52 -12.88 -30.73
C ARG A 597 18.72 -12.86 -29.78
N PRO A 598 19.90 -13.38 -30.20
CA PRO A 598 21.10 -13.33 -29.37
C PRO A 598 21.59 -11.89 -29.23
N ARG A 599 21.98 -11.49 -28.02
CA ARG A 599 22.54 -10.17 -27.75
C ARG A 599 23.99 -10.11 -28.27
N ALA A 600 24.27 -9.13 -29.13
CA ALA A 600 25.64 -8.89 -29.60
C ALA A 600 26.55 -8.49 -28.43
N LEU A 601 27.74 -9.10 -28.37
CA LEU A 601 28.71 -8.81 -27.32
C LEU A 601 29.43 -7.49 -27.62
N ALA A 602 29.47 -6.60 -26.62
CA ALA A 602 30.25 -5.37 -26.73
C ALA A 602 31.75 -5.70 -26.69
N LEU A 603 32.52 -5.15 -27.64
CA LEU A 603 33.98 -5.29 -27.72
C LEU A 603 34.69 -4.91 -26.41
N GLY A 604 34.08 -4.01 -25.62
CA GLY A 604 34.57 -3.61 -24.30
C GLY A 604 34.85 -4.77 -23.34
N GLN A 605 34.09 -5.88 -23.44
CA GLN A 605 34.30 -7.05 -22.59
C GLN A 605 35.62 -7.78 -22.87
N ALA A 606 36.15 -7.68 -24.10
CA ALA A 606 37.45 -8.24 -24.50
C ALA A 606 38.60 -7.23 -24.39
N ALA A 607 38.32 -5.97 -24.03
CA ALA A 607 39.33 -4.90 -23.97
C ALA A 607 40.55 -5.23 -23.07
N PRO A 608 40.41 -5.88 -21.90
CA PRO A 608 41.57 -6.24 -21.07
C PRO A 608 42.57 -7.16 -21.78
N ALA A 609 42.10 -8.08 -22.63
CA ALA A 609 42.95 -8.98 -23.39
C ALA A 609 43.78 -8.23 -24.44
N PHE A 610 43.14 -7.31 -25.19
CA PHE A 610 43.82 -6.45 -26.16
C PHE A 610 44.81 -5.49 -25.48
N LEU A 611 44.46 -4.95 -24.32
CA LEU A 611 45.35 -4.10 -23.54
C LEU A 611 46.58 -4.87 -23.05
N MET A 612 46.38 -6.09 -22.54
CA MET A 612 47.49 -6.95 -22.10
C MET A 612 48.43 -7.29 -23.26
N LEU A 613 47.88 -7.65 -24.44
CA LEU A 613 48.67 -7.89 -25.64
C LEU A 613 49.52 -6.66 -26.02
N LEU A 614 48.92 -5.46 -26.02
CA LEU A 614 49.63 -4.22 -26.31
C LEU A 614 50.78 -3.97 -25.33
N LEU A 615 50.53 -4.15 -24.03
CA LEU A 615 51.57 -4.00 -22.99
C LEU A 615 52.73 -4.99 -23.16
N CYS A 616 52.43 -6.26 -23.48
CA CYS A 616 53.45 -7.28 -23.72
C CYS A 616 54.29 -7.00 -24.97
N VAL A 617 53.66 -6.51 -26.06
CA VAL A 617 54.38 -6.08 -27.27
C VAL A 617 55.32 -4.91 -26.94
N LEU A 618 54.82 -3.88 -26.24
CA LEU A 618 55.65 -2.73 -25.84
C LEU A 618 56.82 -3.16 -24.95
N LEU A 619 56.59 -4.05 -23.98
CA LEU A 619 57.63 -4.59 -23.12
C LEU A 619 58.71 -5.35 -23.93
N SER A 620 58.30 -6.16 -24.91
CA SER A 620 59.21 -6.88 -25.80
C SER A 620 60.11 -5.91 -26.59
N TRP A 621 59.54 -4.83 -27.14
CA TRP A 621 60.31 -3.78 -27.83
C TRP A 621 61.30 -3.08 -26.91
N ILE A 622 60.91 -2.81 -25.66
CA ILE A 622 61.79 -2.20 -24.66
C ILE A 622 62.96 -3.14 -24.34
N ILE A 623 62.71 -4.43 -24.11
CA ILE A 623 63.76 -5.44 -23.86
C ILE A 623 64.72 -5.51 -25.04
N LEU A 624 64.20 -5.58 -26.28
CA LEU A 624 65.02 -5.59 -27.49
C LEU A 624 65.91 -4.35 -27.60
N ALA A 625 65.35 -3.16 -27.32
CA ALA A 625 66.11 -1.91 -27.32
C ALA A 625 67.25 -1.95 -26.29
N PHE A 626 66.97 -2.44 -25.07
CA PHE A 626 67.99 -2.61 -24.03
C PHE A 626 69.07 -3.62 -24.42
N GLU A 627 68.70 -4.76 -25.01
CA GLU A 627 69.66 -5.77 -25.48
C GLU A 627 70.58 -5.21 -26.57
N VAL A 628 70.03 -4.46 -27.53
CA VAL A 628 70.81 -3.79 -28.58
C VAL A 628 71.75 -2.74 -27.99
N LEU A 629 71.27 -1.92 -27.04
CA LEU A 629 72.12 -0.94 -26.35
C LEU A 629 73.23 -1.62 -25.54
N TRP A 630 72.89 -2.66 -24.78
CA TRP A 630 73.85 -3.41 -23.97
C TRP A 630 74.90 -4.10 -24.84
N SER A 631 74.48 -4.71 -25.95
CA SER A 631 75.37 -5.32 -26.94
C SER A 631 76.33 -4.29 -27.53
N ARG A 632 75.84 -3.10 -27.91
CA ARG A 632 76.69 -1.99 -28.39
C ARG A 632 77.68 -1.50 -27.33
N VAL A 633 77.26 -1.42 -26.06
CA VAL A 633 78.16 -1.04 -24.95
C VAL A 633 79.21 -2.11 -24.68
N GLN A 634 78.85 -3.39 -24.72
CA GLN A 634 79.78 -4.53 -24.59
C GLN A 634 80.79 -4.59 -25.73
N LEU A 635 80.35 -4.34 -26.98
CA LEU A 635 81.23 -4.25 -28.15
C LEU A 635 82.19 -3.06 -28.03
N LYS A 636 81.72 -1.92 -27.50
CA LYS A 636 82.57 -0.74 -27.25
C LYS A 636 83.58 -0.95 -26.11
N LYS A 637 83.29 -1.84 -25.15
CA LYS A 637 84.24 -2.29 -24.12
C LYS A 637 85.23 -3.36 -24.61
N ARG A 638 85.01 -3.95 -25.78
CA ARG A 638 85.80 -5.07 -26.35
C ARG A 638 86.68 -4.67 -27.53
N GLY A 639 87.06 -3.40 -27.67
CA GLY A 639 88.03 -3.03 -28.71
C GLY A 639 88.92 -1.85 -28.36
N PRO A 640 90.19 -1.88 -28.81
CA PRO A 640 91.10 -3.04 -28.89
C PRO A 640 91.62 -3.48 -27.51
#